data_AF-A0A1G2Y5I8-F1
#
_entry.id   AF-A0A1G2Y5I8-F1
#
_cell.length_a   1.000
_cell.length_b   1.000
_cell.length_c   1.000
_cell.angle_alpha   90.00
_cell.angle_beta   90.00
_cell.angle_gamma   90.00
#
_symmetry.space_group_name_H-M   'P 1'
#
loop_
_entity.id
_entity.type
_entity.pdbx_description
1 polymer ?
#
loop_
_entity_poly.entity_id
_entity_poly.type
_entity_poly.pdbx_seq_one_letter_code
_entity_poly.pdbx_strand_id
1 'polypeptide(L)'
;MMNIEKIAAKLKTLIPDRIPYWLKTRELADPELKSLIEKQIISTAYKTFGDFHDKILLSLPPENKSNGSLNFGTILYDKEKHPFGISNTELLQNMGIFGRSGSGKTNFAFHIIKQLDSQKIPYLFFDNKRTLRHLIPGLKNKVNVYTPGRSLSKLSFNPFVIPPGLENSVYINQLVDVLANAFTLGDGSRSILQKAISACYRQGNHPPLVKDVIMEIEKIESKERVRGWKISALRALETLNFSNITTNRTSQEELMQNLIEGNTIIELDGLGDGARKFLIPILYQWIFQVKLCSPVREKLTMAVFIDEAHLIFDNRSSGTLMERLLRQTRELGIATVVMDQTPSLMSKVVLANCYTNVFLNLVSASDLSKAASVCLLDPDEKKYFSMLPVGQGIIKLQDRWMQPFLVKFPLMDIQKGAVTDEVLLRYFNEISSKTTHSPRKMSVPPAFDGFPRIPFDVILEKPALQMLYDILTHPQDGVRHRYRRLGISDKKGHQTKETLLNQGWIESQTVELGRTRKIILRLTKQAKETLGLDTETPEYGSLVHEYWKRFYGQKLERQGYKIDFEVPRISGRVDVVAKKKDEKLAIEIETGKSNFIRNVQQDLAARYDKIIVVATDKSAFDKIEKKLIEAGLLIPRRVELVLAAK
;
A
#
# COMPACT_ATOMS: atom_id res chain seq x y z
N MET A 1 -1.34 -40.88 -20.29
CA MET A 1 -0.14 -41.35 -19.57
C MET A 1 0.51 -40.16 -18.89
N MET A 2 0.92 -40.31 -17.62
CA MET A 2 1.72 -39.29 -16.95
C MET A 2 3.05 -39.10 -17.69
N ASN A 3 3.39 -37.86 -18.05
CA ASN A 3 4.68 -37.56 -18.64
C ASN A 3 5.76 -37.66 -17.55
N ILE A 4 6.51 -38.76 -17.54
CA ILE A 4 7.59 -39.03 -16.57
C ILE A 4 8.64 -37.92 -16.58
N GLU A 5 8.98 -37.35 -17.73
CA GLU A 5 9.98 -36.29 -17.82
C GLU A 5 9.51 -35.02 -17.11
N LYS A 6 8.23 -34.67 -17.20
CA LYS A 6 7.66 -33.55 -16.43
C LYS A 6 7.71 -33.81 -14.92
N ILE A 7 7.40 -35.04 -14.49
CA ILE A 7 7.45 -35.41 -13.06
C ILE A 7 8.90 -35.37 -12.55
N ALA A 8 9.82 -35.92 -13.35
CA ALA A 8 11.24 -35.89 -13.06
C ALA A 8 11.76 -34.44 -12.99
N ALA A 9 11.35 -33.55 -13.90
CA ALA A 9 11.73 -32.14 -13.89
C ALA A 9 11.26 -31.43 -12.60
N LYS A 10 10.03 -31.71 -12.14
CA LYS A 10 9.52 -31.19 -10.86
C LYS A 10 10.38 -31.69 -9.68
N LEU A 11 10.71 -32.98 -9.64
CA LEU A 11 11.58 -33.54 -8.61
C LEU A 11 13.02 -33.05 -8.68
N LYS A 12 13.57 -32.81 -9.88
CA LYS A 12 14.95 -32.34 -10.09
C LYS A 12 15.23 -31.06 -9.32
N THR A 13 14.22 -30.23 -9.17
CA THR A 13 14.24 -28.99 -8.40
C THR A 13 14.57 -29.19 -6.91
N LEU A 14 14.23 -30.35 -6.34
CA LEU A 14 14.47 -30.69 -4.92
C LEU A 14 15.61 -31.69 -4.71
N ILE A 15 15.83 -32.59 -5.66
CA ILE A 15 16.87 -33.63 -5.63
C ILE A 15 17.71 -33.60 -6.92
N PRO A 16 18.48 -32.52 -7.15
CA PRO A 16 19.15 -32.25 -8.42
C PRO A 16 20.19 -33.31 -8.80
N ASP A 17 20.76 -34.03 -7.84
CA ASP A 17 21.81 -35.03 -8.10
C ASP A 17 21.24 -36.40 -8.50
N ARG A 18 20.06 -36.76 -7.98
CA ARG A 18 19.46 -38.10 -8.19
C ARG A 18 18.71 -38.21 -9.50
N ILE A 19 18.00 -37.16 -9.91
CA ILE A 19 17.14 -37.21 -11.09
C ILE A 19 17.92 -37.38 -12.41
N PRO A 20 19.01 -36.64 -12.68
CA PRO A 20 19.80 -36.83 -13.89
C PRO A 20 20.37 -38.24 -13.99
N TYR A 21 20.78 -38.82 -12.86
CA TYR A 21 21.22 -40.21 -12.79
C TYR A 21 20.08 -41.16 -13.19
N TRP A 22 18.89 -41.03 -12.58
CA TRP A 22 17.74 -41.87 -12.94
C TRP A 22 17.32 -41.73 -14.40
N LEU A 23 17.30 -40.52 -14.95
CA LEU A 23 16.97 -40.30 -16.36
C LEU A 23 18.01 -40.93 -17.31
N LYS A 24 19.31 -40.78 -17.00
CA LYS A 24 20.38 -41.41 -17.78
C LYS A 24 20.31 -42.94 -17.72
N THR A 25 20.07 -43.50 -16.54
CA THR A 25 19.88 -44.95 -16.39
C THR A 25 18.64 -45.42 -17.16
N ARG A 26 17.54 -44.66 -17.14
CA ARG A 26 16.30 -44.98 -17.89
C ARG A 26 16.51 -45.05 -19.40
N GLU A 27 17.38 -44.20 -19.96
CA GLU A 27 17.68 -44.18 -21.40
C GLU A 27 18.50 -45.41 -21.84
N LEU A 28 19.36 -45.93 -20.97
CA LEU A 28 20.27 -47.05 -21.25
C LEU A 28 19.70 -48.40 -20.77
N ALA A 29 18.56 -48.41 -20.10
CA ALA A 29 17.96 -49.57 -19.46
C ALA A 29 17.15 -50.45 -20.43
N ASP A 30 17.09 -51.74 -20.12
CA ASP A 30 16.11 -52.66 -20.70
C ASP A 30 14.66 -52.30 -20.29
N PRO A 31 13.62 -52.88 -20.91
CA PRO A 31 12.23 -52.54 -20.62
C PRO A 31 11.81 -52.73 -19.15
N GLU A 32 12.40 -53.69 -18.44
CA GLU A 32 12.04 -54.03 -17.06
C GLU A 32 12.64 -53.01 -16.08
N LEU A 33 13.94 -52.72 -16.21
CA LEU A 33 14.63 -51.69 -15.44
C LEU A 33 14.09 -50.29 -15.73
N LYS A 34 13.72 -50.01 -16.99
CA LYS A 34 13.03 -48.77 -17.37
C LYS A 34 11.72 -48.61 -16.59
N SER A 35 10.89 -49.65 -16.52
CA SER A 35 9.64 -49.63 -15.75
C SER A 35 9.87 -49.40 -14.25
N LEU A 36 10.91 -50.01 -13.69
CA LEU A 36 11.29 -49.81 -12.28
C LEU A 36 11.69 -48.36 -11.99
N ILE A 37 12.50 -47.75 -12.86
CA ILE A 37 12.93 -46.35 -12.71
C ILE A 37 11.73 -45.39 -12.82
N GLU A 38 10.82 -45.62 -13.78
CA GLU A 38 9.61 -44.81 -13.93
C GLU A 38 8.71 -44.90 -12.67
N LYS A 39 8.51 -46.11 -12.14
CA LYS A 39 7.81 -46.33 -10.85
C LYS A 39 8.52 -45.66 -9.69
N GLN A 40 9.85 -45.67 -9.65
CA GLN A 40 10.64 -45.02 -8.62
C GLN A 40 10.49 -43.49 -8.65
N ILE A 41 10.51 -42.88 -9.84
CA ILE A 41 10.27 -41.44 -10.03
C ILE A 41 8.86 -41.09 -9.55
N ILE A 42 7.84 -41.83 -9.99
CA ILE A 42 6.45 -41.59 -9.59
C ILE A 42 6.28 -41.75 -8.07
N SER A 43 6.79 -42.85 -7.49
CA SER A 43 6.70 -43.10 -6.05
C SER A 43 7.38 -42.00 -5.24
N THR A 44 8.54 -41.53 -5.70
CA THR A 44 9.27 -40.42 -5.06
C THR A 44 8.47 -39.12 -5.15
N ALA A 45 7.81 -38.85 -6.29
CA ALA A 45 6.97 -37.68 -6.47
C ALA A 45 5.77 -37.69 -5.51
N TYR A 46 5.04 -38.80 -5.41
CA TYR A 46 3.93 -38.93 -4.46
C TYR A 46 4.37 -38.86 -2.99
N LYS A 47 5.52 -39.44 -2.65
CA LYS A 47 6.09 -39.30 -1.30
C LYS A 47 6.48 -37.86 -0.97
N THR A 48 6.97 -37.11 -1.96
CA THR A 48 7.47 -35.74 -1.76
C THR A 48 6.34 -34.71 -1.76
N PHE A 49 5.40 -34.84 -2.70
CA PHE A 49 4.38 -33.83 -2.98
C PHE A 49 2.97 -34.25 -2.58
N GLY A 50 2.72 -35.51 -2.20
CA GLY A 50 1.35 -36.03 -2.06
C GLY A 50 0.64 -36.09 -3.41
N ASP A 51 -0.66 -35.78 -3.46
CA ASP A 51 -1.34 -35.52 -4.72
C ASP A 51 -0.89 -34.15 -5.27
N PHE A 52 -0.24 -34.17 -6.44
CA PHE A 52 0.33 -32.99 -7.09
C PHE A 52 -0.38 -32.61 -8.39
N HIS A 53 -1.52 -33.22 -8.72
CA HIS A 53 -2.31 -32.87 -9.90
C HIS A 53 -2.93 -31.47 -9.84
N ASP A 54 -3.24 -31.02 -8.62
CA ASP A 54 -3.83 -29.72 -8.32
C ASP A 54 -2.85 -28.75 -7.63
N LYS A 55 -1.55 -29.06 -7.69
CA LYS A 55 -0.50 -28.19 -7.16
C LYS A 55 0.17 -27.39 -8.27
N ILE A 56 0.46 -26.12 -7.98
CA ILE A 56 1.24 -25.24 -8.86
C ILE A 56 2.73 -25.51 -8.57
N LEU A 57 3.31 -26.44 -9.32
CA LEU A 57 4.73 -26.80 -9.21
C LEU A 57 5.47 -26.32 -10.46
N LEU A 58 5.97 -25.09 -10.40
CA LEU A 58 6.74 -24.44 -11.46
C LEU A 58 8.25 -24.67 -11.26
N SER A 59 9.11 -23.70 -11.60
CA SER A 59 10.54 -23.75 -11.28
C SER A 59 10.85 -23.15 -9.89
N LEU A 60 12.01 -23.48 -9.32
CA LEU A 60 12.52 -22.90 -8.08
C LEU A 60 13.85 -22.19 -8.38
N PRO A 61 13.86 -20.85 -8.46
CA PRO A 61 15.10 -20.11 -8.50
C PRO A 61 15.95 -20.42 -7.26
N PRO A 62 17.27 -20.61 -7.38
CA PRO A 62 18.13 -20.78 -6.21
C PRO A 62 18.28 -19.48 -5.42
N GLU A 63 18.67 -19.57 -4.15
CA GLU A 63 18.75 -18.45 -3.22
C GLU A 63 19.71 -17.35 -3.72
N ASN A 64 20.86 -17.73 -4.27
CA ASN A 64 21.83 -16.81 -4.85
C ASN A 64 21.29 -15.99 -6.04
N LYS A 65 20.25 -16.48 -6.72
CA LYS A 65 19.56 -15.77 -7.82
C LYS A 65 18.27 -15.09 -7.37
N SER A 66 17.90 -15.17 -6.11
CA SER A 66 16.65 -14.63 -5.58
C SER A 66 16.81 -13.28 -4.87
N ASN A 67 18.05 -12.88 -4.56
CA ASN A 67 18.35 -11.62 -3.88
C ASN A 67 18.08 -10.40 -4.77
N GLY A 68 17.54 -9.33 -4.19
CA GLY A 68 17.30 -8.04 -4.86
C GLY A 68 17.05 -6.91 -3.87
N SER A 69 17.25 -5.67 -4.31
CA SER A 69 17.03 -4.46 -3.48
C SER A 69 15.55 -4.20 -3.19
N LEU A 70 14.65 -4.69 -4.03
CA LEU A 70 13.21 -4.62 -3.87
C LEU A 70 12.69 -6.02 -3.59
N ASN A 71 12.34 -6.28 -2.33
CA ASN A 71 11.71 -7.53 -1.92
C ASN A 71 10.30 -7.62 -2.51
N PHE A 72 9.96 -8.74 -3.13
CA PHE A 72 8.61 -9.00 -3.64
C PHE A 72 7.83 -9.92 -2.71
N GLY A 73 8.49 -10.82 -2.01
CA GLY A 73 7.85 -11.76 -1.10
C GLY A 73 8.65 -13.06 -0.99
N THR A 74 7.95 -14.17 -0.83
CA THR A 74 8.57 -15.49 -0.60
C THR A 74 8.29 -16.42 -1.76
N ILE A 75 9.32 -17.08 -2.30
CA ILE A 75 9.13 -18.11 -3.32
C ILE A 75 8.40 -19.30 -2.72
N LEU A 76 7.41 -19.77 -3.47
CA LEU A 76 6.65 -20.96 -3.18
C LEU A 76 7.02 -22.05 -4.19
N TYR A 77 7.12 -23.28 -3.69
CA TYR A 77 7.14 -24.47 -4.53
C TYR A 77 5.94 -25.35 -4.15
N ASP A 78 6.13 -26.25 -3.20
CA ASP A 78 5.06 -26.87 -2.41
C ASP A 78 4.84 -26.14 -1.08
N LYS A 79 5.94 -25.58 -0.55
CA LYS A 79 6.00 -24.80 0.70
C LYS A 79 6.81 -23.54 0.45
N GLU A 80 6.76 -22.61 1.40
CA GLU A 80 7.65 -21.45 1.44
C GLU A 80 9.12 -21.90 1.43
N LYS A 81 9.94 -21.23 0.61
CA LYS A 81 11.36 -21.53 0.46
C LYS A 81 12.24 -20.41 0.99
N HIS A 82 12.50 -19.40 0.16
CA HIS A 82 13.30 -18.24 0.53
C HIS A 82 12.70 -16.97 -0.06
N PRO A 83 13.07 -15.79 0.48
CA PRO A 83 12.66 -14.51 -0.08
C PRO A 83 13.07 -14.37 -1.56
N PHE A 84 12.34 -13.52 -2.28
CA PHE A 84 12.66 -13.12 -3.63
C PHE A 84 12.51 -11.61 -3.76
N GLY A 85 13.47 -10.99 -4.43
CA GLY A 85 13.43 -9.60 -4.81
C GLY A 85 14.06 -9.36 -6.18
N ILE A 86 13.81 -8.17 -6.71
CA ILE A 86 14.48 -7.67 -7.93
C ILE A 86 15.41 -6.51 -7.59
N SER A 87 16.41 -6.28 -8.41
CA SER A 87 17.27 -5.10 -8.31
C SER A 87 16.60 -3.86 -8.91
N ASN A 88 17.13 -2.69 -8.59
CA ASN A 88 16.73 -1.43 -9.22
C ASN A 88 17.06 -1.41 -10.73
N THR A 89 18.10 -2.15 -11.16
CA THR A 89 18.46 -2.30 -12.59
C THR A 89 17.49 -3.22 -13.33
N GLU A 90 16.89 -4.20 -12.65
CA GLU A 90 15.81 -5.02 -13.20
C GLU A 90 14.50 -4.22 -13.29
N LEU A 91 14.17 -3.42 -12.26
CA LEU A 91 12.98 -2.56 -12.30
C LEU A 91 13.08 -1.51 -13.43
N LEU A 92 14.27 -0.96 -13.68
CA LEU A 92 14.52 -0.01 -14.77
C LEU A 92 14.19 -0.58 -16.15
N GLN A 93 14.13 -1.91 -16.30
CA GLN A 93 13.75 -2.59 -17.53
C GLN A 93 12.24 -2.88 -17.62
N ASN A 94 11.44 -2.07 -16.93
CA ASN A 94 9.98 -2.09 -16.87
C ASN A 94 9.37 -3.38 -16.28
N MET A 95 8.13 -3.23 -15.81
CA MET A 95 7.36 -4.28 -15.16
C MET A 95 5.92 -4.31 -15.63
N GLY A 96 5.39 -5.51 -15.85
CA GLY A 96 3.96 -5.76 -16.03
C GLY A 96 3.36 -6.48 -14.82
N ILE A 97 2.22 -5.99 -14.31
CA ILE A 97 1.46 -6.59 -13.21
C ILE A 97 0.02 -6.83 -13.68
N PHE A 98 -0.35 -8.10 -13.84
CA PHE A 98 -1.61 -8.51 -14.46
C PHE A 98 -2.43 -9.40 -13.54
N GLY A 99 -3.76 -9.26 -13.53
CA GLY A 99 -4.64 -10.10 -12.72
C GLY A 99 -6.05 -9.54 -12.61
N ARG A 100 -7.05 -10.37 -12.34
CA ARG A 100 -8.45 -9.93 -12.20
C ARG A 100 -8.65 -8.90 -11.08
N SER A 101 -9.80 -8.24 -11.04
CA SER A 101 -10.17 -7.41 -9.88
C SER A 101 -10.12 -8.21 -8.57
N GLY A 102 -9.57 -7.63 -7.50
CA GLY A 102 -9.42 -8.28 -6.20
C GLY A 102 -8.28 -9.31 -6.07
N SER A 103 -7.52 -9.58 -7.14
CA SER A 103 -6.41 -10.56 -7.11
C SER A 103 -5.19 -10.17 -6.25
N GLY A 104 -5.04 -8.88 -5.94
CA GLY A 104 -3.92 -8.35 -5.15
C GLY A 104 -2.98 -7.38 -5.90
N LYS A 105 -3.25 -7.01 -7.16
CA LYS A 105 -2.43 -6.05 -7.95
C LYS A 105 -2.06 -4.78 -7.17
N THR A 106 -3.06 -4.09 -6.65
CA THR A 106 -2.87 -2.84 -5.90
C THR A 106 -2.07 -3.05 -4.61
N ASN A 107 -2.27 -4.18 -3.91
CA ASN A 107 -1.48 -4.52 -2.72
C ASN A 107 0.01 -4.71 -3.08
N PHE A 108 0.28 -5.40 -4.19
CA PHE A 108 1.64 -5.59 -4.67
C PHE A 108 2.29 -4.27 -5.10
N ALA A 109 1.54 -3.39 -5.79
CA ALA A 109 2.01 -2.04 -6.10
C ALA A 109 2.32 -1.22 -4.84
N PHE A 110 1.47 -1.28 -3.80
CA PHE A 110 1.74 -0.63 -2.52
C PHE A 110 3.02 -1.15 -1.86
N HIS A 111 3.26 -2.46 -1.95
CA HIS A 111 4.47 -3.07 -1.42
C HIS A 111 5.73 -2.55 -2.12
N ILE A 112 5.69 -2.40 -3.45
CA ILE A 112 6.81 -1.83 -4.23
C ILE A 112 6.99 -0.35 -3.88
N ILE A 113 5.90 0.44 -3.90
CA ILE A 113 5.95 1.89 -3.65
C ILE A 113 6.52 2.22 -2.27
N LYS A 114 6.14 1.46 -1.23
CA LYS A 114 6.70 1.65 0.12
C LYS A 114 8.21 1.41 0.18
N GLN A 115 8.74 0.52 -0.66
CA GLN A 115 10.18 0.28 -0.75
C GLN A 115 10.90 1.34 -1.59
N LEU A 116 10.27 1.84 -2.65
CA LEU A 116 10.80 2.99 -3.40
C LEU A 116 10.87 4.24 -2.50
N ASP A 117 9.83 4.49 -1.72
CA ASP A 117 9.78 5.57 -0.73
C ASP A 117 10.89 5.42 0.32
N SER A 118 11.12 4.22 0.86
CA SER A 118 12.19 3.99 1.84
C SER A 118 13.60 4.16 1.25
N GLN A 119 13.76 3.88 -0.06
CA GLN A 119 14.99 4.10 -0.83
C GLN A 119 15.13 5.53 -1.37
N LYS A 120 14.15 6.41 -1.12
CA LYS A 120 14.08 7.78 -1.69
C LYS A 120 14.15 7.79 -3.22
N ILE A 121 13.52 6.81 -3.86
CA ILE A 121 13.33 6.77 -5.30
C ILE A 121 11.96 7.36 -5.61
N PRO A 122 11.90 8.54 -6.27
CA PRO A 122 10.65 9.16 -6.67
C PRO A 122 9.77 8.24 -7.49
N TYR A 123 8.46 8.38 -7.32
CA TYR A 123 7.49 7.68 -8.15
C TYR A 123 6.35 8.61 -8.57
N LEU A 124 5.80 8.35 -9.75
CA LEU A 124 4.57 8.96 -10.26
C LEU A 124 3.54 7.86 -10.47
N PHE A 125 2.35 8.00 -9.88
CA PHE A 125 1.28 7.03 -10.04
C PHE A 125 0.05 7.65 -10.68
N PHE A 126 -0.33 7.15 -11.86
CA PHE A 126 -1.59 7.47 -12.51
C PHE A 126 -2.70 6.55 -11.95
N ASP A 127 -3.49 7.09 -11.02
CA ASP A 127 -4.49 6.35 -10.24
C ASP A 127 -5.89 6.52 -10.81
N ASN A 128 -6.45 5.46 -11.40
CA ASN A 128 -7.81 5.48 -11.94
C ASN A 128 -8.89 5.26 -10.87
N LYS A 129 -8.52 4.75 -9.69
CA LYS A 129 -9.47 4.23 -8.68
C LYS A 129 -9.37 4.91 -7.32
N ARG A 130 -8.51 5.93 -7.17
CA ARG A 130 -8.24 6.61 -5.90
C ARG A 130 -7.81 5.63 -4.80
N THR A 131 -6.99 4.66 -5.17
CA THR A 131 -6.56 3.62 -4.24
C THR A 131 -5.27 3.98 -3.53
N LEU A 132 -4.32 4.63 -4.22
CA LEU A 132 -2.98 4.87 -3.69
C LEU A 132 -2.97 5.93 -2.59
N ARG A 133 -3.95 6.84 -2.55
CA ARG A 133 -4.12 7.76 -1.42
C ARG A 133 -4.16 7.07 -0.06
N HIS A 134 -4.66 5.83 0.01
CA HIS A 134 -4.72 5.07 1.27
C HIS A 134 -3.34 4.61 1.75
N LEU A 135 -2.33 4.63 0.89
CA LEU A 135 -0.95 4.33 1.25
C LEU A 135 -0.26 5.53 1.91
N ILE A 136 -0.72 6.77 1.67
CA ILE A 136 -0.07 8.01 2.16
C ILE A 136 0.29 7.96 3.65
N PRO A 137 -0.60 7.52 4.57
CA PRO A 137 -0.26 7.47 6.00
C PRO A 137 0.89 6.52 6.35
N GLY A 138 1.18 5.54 5.49
CA GLY A 138 2.24 4.54 5.68
C GLY A 138 3.57 4.88 5.00
N LEU A 139 3.69 6.05 4.38
CA LEU A 139 4.88 6.51 3.66
C LEU A 139 5.71 7.47 4.53
N LYS A 140 7.03 7.45 4.33
CA LYS A 140 7.99 8.28 5.08
C LYS A 140 8.16 9.65 4.46
N ASN A 141 8.10 9.77 3.14
CA ASN A 141 8.32 11.04 2.46
C ASN A 141 7.00 11.68 2.03
N LYS A 142 7.05 13.00 1.82
CA LYS A 142 5.94 13.79 1.30
C LYS A 142 5.52 13.26 -0.08
N VAL A 143 4.21 13.13 -0.26
CA VAL A 143 3.54 12.78 -1.51
C VAL A 143 2.73 13.97 -2.04
N ASN A 144 2.94 14.36 -3.29
CA ASN A 144 2.09 15.31 -3.98
C ASN A 144 0.86 14.57 -4.53
N VAL A 145 -0.34 15.13 -4.41
CA VAL A 145 -1.55 14.54 -4.97
C VAL A 145 -2.24 15.59 -5.85
N TYR A 146 -2.49 15.22 -7.11
CA TYR A 146 -3.21 16.04 -8.07
C TYR A 146 -4.48 15.32 -8.52
N THR A 147 -5.56 16.07 -8.73
CA THR A 147 -6.89 15.54 -9.05
C THR A 147 -7.47 16.26 -10.27
N PRO A 148 -6.91 16.06 -11.49
CA PRO A 148 -7.46 16.67 -12.70
C PRO A 148 -8.93 16.28 -12.88
N GLY A 149 -9.78 17.26 -13.20
CA GLY A 149 -11.23 17.08 -13.27
C GLY A 149 -11.97 17.21 -11.93
N ARG A 150 -11.25 17.42 -10.81
CA ARG A 150 -11.82 17.73 -9.49
C ARG A 150 -11.23 19.02 -8.94
N SER A 151 -11.91 19.60 -7.95
CA SER A 151 -11.53 20.87 -7.31
C SER A 151 -10.54 20.71 -6.15
N LEU A 152 -10.26 19.48 -5.72
CA LEU A 152 -9.48 19.15 -4.53
C LEU A 152 -8.02 19.64 -4.62
N SER A 153 -7.28 19.20 -5.64
CA SER A 153 -5.91 19.66 -5.91
C SER A 153 -5.70 19.73 -7.40
N LYS A 154 -5.42 20.92 -7.93
CA LYS A 154 -5.42 21.16 -9.37
C LYS A 154 -4.06 20.80 -9.97
N LEU A 155 -4.09 20.09 -11.11
CA LEU A 155 -2.92 19.89 -11.95
C LEU A 155 -2.83 21.06 -12.93
N SER A 156 -2.01 22.07 -12.63
CA SER A 156 -1.84 23.24 -13.49
C SER A 156 -0.97 22.87 -14.69
N PHE A 157 -1.57 22.25 -15.71
CA PHE A 157 -0.87 21.72 -16.87
C PHE A 157 -1.55 22.16 -18.17
N ASN A 158 -0.77 22.69 -19.09
CA ASN A 158 -1.23 23.06 -20.42
C ASN A 158 -0.65 22.10 -21.48
N PRO A 159 -1.48 21.26 -22.11
CA PRO A 159 -1.02 20.33 -23.13
C PRO A 159 -0.51 21.04 -24.40
N PHE A 160 -0.83 22.32 -24.60
CA PHE A 160 -0.34 23.14 -25.72
C PHE A 160 0.92 23.94 -25.38
N VAL A 161 1.55 23.74 -24.22
CA VAL A 161 2.94 24.18 -24.05
C VAL A 161 3.82 23.14 -24.74
N ILE A 162 4.86 23.60 -25.45
CA ILE A 162 5.82 22.73 -26.13
C ILE A 162 6.91 22.29 -25.13
N PRO A 163 7.19 20.97 -25.02
CA PRO A 163 8.28 20.45 -24.21
C PRO A 163 9.66 21.00 -24.63
N PRO A 164 10.64 21.06 -23.71
CA PRO A 164 11.99 21.42 -24.07
C PRO A 164 12.59 20.48 -25.12
N GLY A 165 13.38 21.02 -26.05
CA GLY A 165 14.08 20.25 -27.08
C GLY A 165 13.24 19.78 -28.27
N LEU A 166 11.93 20.07 -28.29
CA LEU A 166 11.05 19.74 -29.43
C LEU A 166 10.74 20.94 -30.30
N GLU A 167 10.80 20.73 -31.62
CA GLU A 167 10.30 21.68 -32.61
C GLU A 167 8.77 21.77 -32.59
N ASN A 168 8.25 22.97 -32.80
CA ASN A 168 6.80 23.26 -32.73
C ASN A 168 5.99 22.31 -33.62
N SER A 169 6.40 22.15 -34.88
CA SER A 169 5.70 21.31 -35.86
C SER A 169 5.66 19.83 -35.45
N VAL A 170 6.74 19.33 -34.86
CA VAL A 170 6.84 17.94 -34.40
C VAL A 170 5.91 17.71 -33.22
N TYR A 171 5.90 18.62 -32.24
CA TYR A 171 5.03 18.48 -31.07
C TYR A 171 3.55 18.64 -31.44
N ILE A 172 3.19 19.58 -32.32
CA ILE A 172 1.79 19.75 -32.76
C ILE A 172 1.29 18.47 -33.43
N ASN A 173 2.08 17.85 -34.31
CA ASN A 173 1.72 16.57 -34.93
C ASN A 173 1.49 15.48 -33.86
N GLN A 174 2.41 15.34 -32.90
CA GLN A 174 2.27 14.36 -31.81
C GLN A 174 1.02 14.61 -30.96
N LEU A 175 0.76 15.87 -30.61
CA LEU A 175 -0.38 16.29 -29.83
C LEU A 175 -1.70 15.97 -30.53
N VAL A 176 -1.79 16.30 -31.82
CA VAL A 176 -2.96 16.04 -32.67
C VAL A 176 -3.18 14.53 -32.84
N ASP A 177 -2.12 13.74 -32.94
CA ASP A 177 -2.23 12.28 -33.07
C ASP A 177 -2.75 11.63 -31.79
N VAL A 178 -2.22 12.06 -30.64
CA VAL A 178 -2.72 11.61 -29.34
C VAL A 178 -4.18 12.03 -29.14
N LEU A 179 -4.53 13.26 -29.51
CA LEU A 179 -5.90 13.78 -29.44
C LEU A 179 -6.85 12.98 -30.35
N ALA A 180 -6.45 12.73 -31.59
CA ALA A 180 -7.24 11.97 -32.54
C ALA A 180 -7.46 10.53 -32.08
N ASN A 181 -6.44 9.86 -31.55
CA ASN A 181 -6.58 8.52 -31.01
C ASN A 181 -7.45 8.48 -29.75
N ALA A 182 -7.27 9.43 -28.84
CA ALA A 182 -8.01 9.50 -27.59
C ALA A 182 -9.54 9.68 -27.80
N PHE A 183 -9.92 10.44 -28.82
CA PHE A 183 -11.32 10.76 -29.14
C PHE A 183 -11.83 10.09 -30.43
N THR A 184 -11.08 9.14 -31.00
CA THR A 184 -11.42 8.40 -32.23
C THR A 184 -11.79 9.32 -33.40
N LEU A 185 -11.00 10.38 -33.60
CA LEU A 185 -11.25 11.38 -34.64
C LEU A 185 -10.76 10.88 -36.00
N GLY A 186 -11.57 11.09 -37.04
CA GLY A 186 -11.16 10.84 -38.42
C GLY A 186 -10.20 11.91 -38.96
N ASP A 187 -9.55 11.61 -40.09
CA ASP A 187 -8.51 12.46 -40.70
C ASP A 187 -8.97 13.89 -40.99
N GLY A 188 -10.25 14.09 -41.31
CA GLY A 188 -10.82 15.42 -41.51
C GLY A 188 -10.75 16.29 -40.24
N SER A 189 -11.14 15.73 -39.10
CA SER A 189 -11.06 16.40 -37.79
C SER A 189 -9.60 16.59 -37.36
N ARG A 190 -8.73 15.61 -37.64
CA ARG A 190 -7.28 15.71 -37.43
C ARG A 190 -6.68 16.90 -38.18
N SER A 191 -7.03 17.07 -39.46
CA SER A 191 -6.58 18.20 -40.29
C SER A 191 -7.06 19.56 -39.76
N ILE A 192 -8.32 19.63 -39.29
CA ILE A 192 -8.88 20.85 -38.69
C ILE A 192 -8.12 21.23 -37.42
N LEU A 193 -7.90 20.27 -36.51
CA LEU A 193 -7.13 20.49 -35.28
C LEU A 193 -5.71 20.94 -35.57
N GLN A 194 -5.03 20.27 -36.51
CA GLN A 194 -3.69 20.63 -36.94
C GLN A 194 -3.61 22.08 -37.43
N LYS A 195 -4.55 22.49 -38.30
CA LYS A 195 -4.61 23.85 -38.85
C LYS A 195 -4.87 24.89 -37.78
N ALA A 196 -5.84 24.66 -36.90
CA ALA A 196 -6.23 25.58 -35.83
C ALA A 196 -5.11 25.76 -34.79
N ILE A 197 -4.52 24.65 -34.33
CA ILE A 197 -3.40 24.70 -33.38
C ILE A 197 -2.20 25.42 -34.02
N SER A 198 -1.83 25.06 -35.26
CA SER A 198 -0.72 25.73 -35.97
C SER A 198 -0.98 27.22 -36.24
N ALA A 199 -2.24 27.63 -36.40
CA ALA A 199 -2.62 29.03 -36.52
C ALA A 199 -2.37 29.78 -35.19
N CYS A 200 -2.76 29.19 -34.06
CA CYS A 200 -2.49 29.77 -32.74
C CYS A 200 -1.00 30.06 -32.52
N TYR A 201 -0.12 29.09 -32.79
CA TYR A 201 1.33 29.26 -32.61
C TYR A 201 1.95 30.31 -33.55
N ARG A 202 1.36 30.56 -34.72
CA ARG A 202 1.82 31.60 -35.65
C ARG A 202 1.47 33.02 -35.19
N GLN A 203 0.46 33.17 -34.34
CA GLN A 203 -0.03 34.48 -33.88
C GLN A 203 0.79 35.07 -32.71
N GLY A 204 1.74 34.33 -32.13
CA GLY A 204 2.66 34.84 -31.10
C GLY A 204 3.10 33.75 -30.10
N ASN A 205 4.21 33.99 -29.40
CA ASN A 205 4.93 33.01 -28.58
C ASN A 205 4.26 32.67 -27.22
N HIS A 206 2.93 32.65 -27.19
CA HIS A 206 2.15 32.18 -26.06
C HIS A 206 1.54 30.83 -26.41
N PRO A 207 1.73 29.80 -25.57
CA PRO A 207 1.09 28.51 -25.77
C PRO A 207 -0.43 28.72 -25.71
N PRO A 208 -1.19 28.26 -26.71
CA PRO A 208 -2.63 28.52 -26.74
C PRO A 208 -3.34 27.84 -25.58
N LEU A 209 -4.47 28.42 -25.18
CA LEU A 209 -5.44 27.75 -24.34
C LEU A 209 -6.45 26.99 -25.21
N VAL A 210 -7.18 26.05 -24.60
CA VAL A 210 -8.25 25.30 -25.28
C VAL A 210 -9.23 26.25 -26.00
N LYS A 211 -9.61 27.35 -25.33
CA LYS A 211 -10.49 28.39 -25.90
C LYS A 211 -9.92 29.05 -27.16
N ASP A 212 -8.61 29.23 -27.24
CA ASP A 212 -7.96 29.89 -28.37
C ASP A 212 -8.00 28.97 -29.60
N VAL A 213 -7.75 27.68 -29.39
CA VAL A 213 -7.90 26.66 -30.43
C VAL A 213 -9.35 26.54 -30.90
N ILE A 214 -10.32 26.60 -29.97
CA ILE A 214 -11.76 26.60 -30.33
C ILE A 214 -12.09 27.80 -31.23
N MET A 215 -11.67 29.02 -30.86
CA MET A 215 -11.87 30.22 -31.68
C MET A 215 -11.27 30.08 -33.08
N GLU A 216 -10.08 29.48 -33.21
CA GLU A 216 -9.46 29.23 -34.53
C GLU A 216 -10.22 28.19 -35.36
N ILE A 217 -10.83 27.16 -34.73
CA ILE A 217 -11.67 26.19 -35.45
C ILE A 217 -12.96 26.85 -35.97
N GLU A 218 -13.55 27.77 -35.20
CA GLU A 218 -14.76 28.48 -35.58
C GLU A 218 -14.54 29.35 -36.83
N LYS A 219 -13.36 29.99 -36.96
CA LYS A 219 -12.98 30.82 -38.12
C LYS A 219 -12.89 30.08 -39.45
N ILE A 220 -12.67 28.76 -39.45
CA ILE A 220 -12.54 27.98 -40.69
C ILE A 220 -13.87 28.01 -41.47
N GLU A 221 -13.90 28.09 -42.79
CA GLU A 221 -15.19 28.08 -43.49
C GLU A 221 -15.90 26.71 -43.42
N SER A 222 -17.22 26.74 -43.18
CA SER A 222 -18.04 25.56 -42.89
C SER A 222 -18.79 25.05 -44.13
N LYS A 223 -18.11 24.48 -45.12
CA LYS A 223 -18.78 23.69 -46.19
C LYS A 223 -19.42 22.42 -45.58
N GLU A 224 -20.48 21.86 -46.18
CA GLU A 224 -21.27 20.75 -45.59
C GLU A 224 -20.44 19.60 -45.02
N ARG A 225 -19.44 19.11 -45.77
CA ARG A 225 -18.56 18.01 -45.34
C ARG A 225 -17.62 18.40 -44.18
N VAL A 226 -17.19 19.65 -44.13
CA VAL A 226 -16.27 20.19 -43.10
C VAL A 226 -16.99 20.41 -41.77
N ARG A 227 -18.30 20.68 -41.81
CA ARG A 227 -19.13 20.92 -40.62
C ARG A 227 -19.08 19.75 -39.63
N GLY A 228 -19.24 18.51 -40.10
CA GLY A 228 -19.17 17.32 -39.25
C GLY A 228 -17.81 17.16 -38.57
N TRP A 229 -16.72 17.38 -39.33
CA TRP A 229 -15.36 17.28 -38.81
C TRP A 229 -15.05 18.35 -37.75
N LYS A 230 -15.58 19.57 -37.93
CA LYS A 230 -15.48 20.63 -36.92
C LYS A 230 -16.17 20.25 -35.62
N ILE A 231 -17.41 19.76 -35.71
CA ILE A 231 -18.20 19.39 -34.52
C ILE A 231 -17.46 18.33 -33.71
N SER A 232 -16.90 17.31 -34.36
CA SER A 232 -16.11 16.28 -33.66
C SER A 232 -14.84 16.85 -33.02
N ALA A 233 -14.14 17.76 -33.68
CA ALA A 233 -12.95 18.42 -33.13
C ALA A 233 -13.28 19.31 -31.92
N LEU A 234 -14.37 20.08 -32.00
CA LEU A 234 -14.85 20.93 -30.91
C LEU A 234 -15.23 20.11 -29.68
N ARG A 235 -16.00 19.03 -29.86
CA ARG A 235 -16.39 18.12 -28.76
C ARG A 235 -15.17 17.53 -28.04
N ALA A 236 -14.14 17.15 -28.79
CA ALA A 236 -12.89 16.65 -28.23
C ALA A 236 -12.20 17.72 -27.36
N LEU A 237 -12.08 18.95 -27.87
CA LEU A 237 -11.46 20.07 -27.13
C LEU A 237 -12.27 20.51 -25.90
N GLU A 238 -13.60 20.57 -25.99
CA GLU A 238 -14.48 20.89 -24.87
C GLU A 238 -14.32 19.89 -23.72
N THR A 239 -14.06 18.62 -24.03
CA THR A 239 -13.79 17.56 -23.04
C THR A 239 -12.43 17.76 -22.33
N LEU A 240 -11.52 18.53 -22.92
CA LEU A 240 -10.18 18.83 -22.37
C LEU A 240 -10.13 20.10 -21.53
N ASN A 241 -11.27 20.68 -21.14
CA ASN A 241 -11.30 21.86 -20.30
C ASN A 241 -10.95 21.51 -18.84
N PHE A 242 -9.68 21.16 -18.59
CA PHE A 242 -9.16 20.84 -17.28
C PHE A 242 -9.15 22.09 -16.39
N SER A 243 -9.57 21.95 -15.14
CA SER A 243 -9.61 23.04 -14.17
C SER A 243 -8.20 23.60 -13.89
N ASN A 244 -7.96 24.85 -14.31
CA ASN A 244 -6.72 25.63 -14.23
C ASN A 244 -5.58 25.16 -15.14
N ILE A 245 -5.25 25.98 -16.13
CA ILE A 245 -4.20 25.75 -17.14
C ILE A 245 -3.04 26.72 -16.87
N THR A 246 -1.79 26.25 -16.96
CA THR A 246 -0.61 27.14 -16.97
C THR A 246 -0.50 27.90 -18.29
N THR A 247 -0.17 29.18 -18.24
CA THR A 247 -0.05 30.02 -19.44
C THR A 247 1.40 30.17 -19.93
N ASN A 248 2.39 29.71 -19.16
CA ASN A 248 3.79 29.86 -19.51
C ASN A 248 4.60 28.55 -19.36
N ARG A 249 5.69 28.46 -20.12
CA ARG A 249 6.55 27.27 -20.21
C ARG A 249 7.35 27.02 -18.92
N THR A 250 7.87 28.07 -18.29
CA THR A 250 8.67 27.98 -17.06
C THR A 250 7.90 27.32 -15.92
N SER A 251 6.64 27.70 -15.69
CA SER A 251 5.81 27.09 -14.65
C SER A 251 5.52 25.61 -14.93
N GLN A 252 5.40 25.24 -16.21
CA GLN A 252 5.19 23.84 -16.58
C GLN A 252 6.46 23.00 -16.44
N GLU A 253 7.63 23.54 -16.77
CA GLU A 253 8.92 22.87 -16.52
C GLU A 253 9.12 22.65 -15.02
N GLU A 254 8.80 23.63 -14.18
CA GLU A 254 8.84 23.50 -12.71
C GLU A 254 7.87 22.41 -12.21
N LEU A 255 6.64 22.38 -12.73
CA LEU A 255 5.70 21.29 -12.44
C LEU A 255 6.32 19.94 -12.81
N MET A 256 6.92 19.79 -13.99
CA MET A 256 7.53 18.53 -14.40
C MET A 256 8.70 18.12 -13.51
N GLN A 257 9.54 19.07 -13.07
CA GLN A 257 10.62 18.78 -12.12
C GLN A 257 10.05 18.27 -10.79
N ASN A 258 8.98 18.90 -10.29
CA ASN A 258 8.30 18.42 -9.08
C ASN A 258 7.71 17.01 -9.23
N LEU A 259 7.23 16.63 -10.42
CA LEU A 259 6.77 15.27 -10.72
C LEU A 259 7.92 14.26 -10.81
N ILE A 260 9.09 14.70 -11.25
CA ILE A 260 10.29 13.88 -11.44
C ILE A 260 11.01 13.62 -10.12
N GLU A 261 11.13 14.65 -9.27
CA GLU A 261 11.92 14.62 -8.04
C GLU A 261 11.09 14.24 -6.80
N GLY A 262 9.77 14.41 -6.86
CA GLY A 262 8.85 14.14 -5.77
C GLY A 262 8.03 12.85 -5.96
N ASN A 263 7.59 12.27 -4.85
CA ASN A 263 6.56 11.23 -4.87
C ASN A 263 5.24 11.88 -5.28
N THR A 264 4.58 11.38 -6.32
CA THR A 264 3.37 11.99 -6.85
C THR A 264 2.28 10.97 -7.19
N ILE A 265 1.03 11.32 -6.89
CA ILE A 265 -0.18 10.62 -7.28
C ILE A 265 -1.01 11.57 -8.14
N ILE A 266 -1.44 11.12 -9.31
CA ILE A 266 -2.42 11.82 -10.15
C ILE A 266 -3.68 10.96 -10.18
N GLU A 267 -4.74 11.44 -9.54
CA GLU A 267 -6.03 10.77 -9.47
C GLU A 267 -6.90 11.15 -10.67
N LEU A 268 -7.14 10.18 -11.54
CA LEU A 268 -7.75 10.35 -12.84
C LEU A 268 -9.24 9.98 -12.86
N ASP A 269 -9.82 9.63 -11.71
CA ASP A 269 -11.21 9.20 -11.57
C ASP A 269 -12.22 10.28 -11.98
N GLY A 270 -11.84 11.56 -11.89
CA GLY A 270 -12.64 12.69 -12.34
C GLY A 270 -12.66 12.89 -13.86
N LEU A 271 -11.90 12.09 -14.62
CA LEU A 271 -11.74 12.23 -16.06
C LEU A 271 -12.41 11.09 -16.83
N GLY A 272 -13.09 11.44 -17.93
CA GLY A 272 -13.55 10.46 -18.92
C GLY A 272 -12.37 9.74 -19.60
N ASP A 273 -12.64 8.58 -20.22
CA ASP A 273 -11.63 7.76 -20.89
C ASP A 273 -10.83 8.56 -21.94
N GLY A 274 -11.52 9.36 -22.78
CA GLY A 274 -10.85 10.19 -23.79
C GLY A 274 -9.86 11.18 -23.17
N ALA A 275 -10.25 11.86 -22.09
CA ALA A 275 -9.36 12.77 -21.38
C ALA A 275 -8.16 12.05 -20.74
N ARG A 276 -8.36 10.84 -20.19
CA ARG A 276 -7.26 10.01 -19.65
C ARG A 276 -6.29 9.54 -20.73
N LYS A 277 -6.83 9.06 -21.86
CA LYS A 277 -6.07 8.64 -23.05
C LYS A 277 -5.27 9.76 -23.67
N PHE A 278 -5.70 11.01 -23.49
CA PHE A 278 -4.98 12.19 -23.93
C PHE A 278 -3.94 12.69 -22.90
N LEU A 279 -4.35 12.83 -21.64
CA LEU A 279 -3.52 13.46 -20.60
C LEU A 279 -2.29 12.62 -20.24
N ILE A 280 -2.44 11.29 -20.07
CA ILE A 280 -1.33 10.43 -19.64
C ILE A 280 -0.17 10.45 -20.65
N PRO A 281 -0.39 10.24 -21.97
CA PRO A 281 0.72 10.26 -22.93
C PRO A 281 1.39 11.62 -23.05
N ILE A 282 0.64 12.71 -22.97
CA ILE A 282 1.20 14.07 -23.09
C ILE A 282 2.02 14.44 -21.85
N LEU A 283 1.54 14.12 -20.64
CA LEU A 283 2.34 14.28 -19.41
C LEU A 283 3.61 13.42 -19.43
N TYR A 284 3.50 12.17 -19.88
CA TYR A 284 4.67 11.29 -19.95
C TYR A 284 5.68 11.78 -21.00
N GLN A 285 5.21 12.28 -22.15
CA GLN A 285 6.07 12.93 -23.14
C GLN A 285 6.83 14.11 -22.54
N TRP A 286 6.17 14.93 -21.73
CA TRP A 286 6.82 16.05 -21.04
C TRP A 286 7.90 15.59 -20.06
N ILE A 287 7.60 14.61 -19.22
CA ILE A 287 8.57 14.00 -18.29
C ILE A 287 9.76 13.44 -19.06
N PHE A 288 9.52 12.75 -20.17
CA PHE A 288 10.55 12.19 -21.04
C PHE A 288 11.48 13.28 -21.58
N GLN A 289 10.93 14.38 -22.11
CA GLN A 289 11.74 15.47 -22.67
C GLN A 289 12.58 16.19 -21.61
N VAL A 290 12.01 16.44 -20.43
CA VAL A 290 12.78 17.03 -19.31
C VAL A 290 13.92 16.09 -18.88
N LYS A 291 13.66 14.78 -18.81
CA LYS A 291 14.68 13.78 -18.49
C LYS A 291 15.74 13.62 -19.58
N LEU A 292 15.38 13.80 -20.85
CA LEU A 292 16.33 13.76 -21.96
C LEU A 292 17.44 14.83 -21.80
N CYS A 293 17.10 15.98 -21.22
CA CYS A 293 18.06 17.04 -20.90
C CYS A 293 18.96 16.75 -19.68
N SER A 294 18.64 15.75 -18.86
CA SER A 294 19.49 15.36 -17.72
C SER A 294 20.75 14.63 -18.19
N PRO A 295 21.91 14.77 -17.53
CA PRO A 295 23.11 13.98 -17.87
C PRO A 295 23.07 12.55 -17.34
N VAL A 296 22.17 12.23 -16.39
CA VAL A 296 22.11 10.90 -15.78
C VAL A 296 21.50 9.91 -16.79
N ARG A 297 22.19 8.79 -17.01
CA ARG A 297 21.79 7.72 -17.93
C ARG A 297 21.82 6.36 -17.23
N GLU A 298 20.92 5.49 -17.64
CA GLU A 298 20.85 4.06 -17.25
C GLU A 298 20.84 3.76 -15.74
N LYS A 299 20.48 4.74 -14.92
CA LYS A 299 20.33 4.61 -13.47
C LYS A 299 18.89 4.89 -13.10
N LEU A 300 18.28 4.03 -12.27
CA LEU A 300 16.92 4.26 -11.81
C LEU A 300 16.85 5.57 -11.02
N THR A 301 16.10 6.54 -11.56
CA THR A 301 15.87 7.86 -10.94
C THR A 301 14.40 8.08 -10.59
N MET A 302 13.47 7.43 -11.29
CA MET A 302 12.06 7.43 -10.90
C MET A 302 11.32 6.20 -11.43
N ALA A 303 10.18 5.87 -10.83
CA ALA A 303 9.25 4.87 -11.33
C ALA A 303 7.89 5.48 -11.68
N VAL A 304 7.36 5.18 -12.87
CA VAL A 304 6.03 5.60 -13.33
C VAL A 304 5.10 4.40 -13.29
N PHE A 305 4.05 4.48 -12.49
CA PHE A 305 3.01 3.46 -12.37
C PHE A 305 1.77 3.88 -13.14
N ILE A 306 1.23 2.97 -13.94
CA ILE A 306 0.08 3.21 -14.80
C ILE A 306 -0.96 2.16 -14.48
N ASP A 307 -2.00 2.54 -13.72
CA ASP A 307 -3.17 1.71 -13.50
C ASP A 307 -4.07 1.70 -14.76
N GLU A 308 -4.80 0.62 -15.00
CA GLU A 308 -5.60 0.40 -16.21
C GLU A 308 -4.85 0.75 -17.51
N ALA A 309 -3.63 0.23 -17.63
CA ALA A 309 -2.71 0.57 -18.70
C ALA A 309 -3.21 0.23 -20.12
N HIS A 310 -4.19 -0.67 -20.26
CA HIS A 310 -4.86 -0.97 -21.53
C HIS A 310 -5.49 0.28 -22.18
N LEU A 311 -5.78 1.33 -21.40
CA LEU A 311 -6.31 2.59 -21.95
C LEU A 311 -5.34 3.25 -22.92
N ILE A 312 -4.03 3.15 -22.69
CA ILE A 312 -2.99 3.84 -23.48
C ILE A 312 -2.03 2.89 -24.21
N PHE A 313 -2.03 1.60 -23.84
CA PHE A 313 -1.26 0.54 -24.47
C PHE A 313 -2.16 -0.54 -25.09
N ASP A 314 -3.24 -0.11 -25.74
CA ASP A 314 -4.13 -1.05 -26.41
C ASP A 314 -3.42 -1.79 -27.57
N ASN A 315 -3.93 -2.96 -27.91
CA ASN A 315 -3.40 -3.79 -28.99
C ASN A 315 -3.91 -3.40 -30.39
N ARG A 316 -4.78 -2.40 -30.49
CA ARG A 316 -5.43 -1.96 -31.74
C ARG A 316 -4.62 -0.88 -32.44
N SER A 317 -3.89 -0.11 -31.66
CA SER A 317 -3.09 1.03 -32.10
C SER A 317 -1.62 0.64 -32.04
N SER A 318 -0.94 0.57 -33.19
CA SER A 318 0.48 0.25 -33.26
C SER A 318 1.33 1.51 -33.45
N GLY A 319 2.53 1.52 -32.85
CA GLY A 319 3.46 2.64 -33.00
C GLY A 319 3.03 3.91 -32.27
N THR A 320 2.21 3.78 -31.24
CA THR A 320 1.74 4.92 -30.45
C THR A 320 2.89 5.62 -29.75
N LEU A 321 2.67 6.88 -29.35
CA LEU A 321 3.63 7.66 -28.57
C LEU A 321 4.12 6.89 -27.33
N MET A 322 3.19 6.27 -26.61
CA MET A 322 3.49 5.49 -25.40
C MET A 322 4.35 4.26 -25.67
N GLU A 323 4.12 3.52 -26.76
CA GLU A 323 4.98 2.38 -27.13
C GLU A 323 6.41 2.83 -27.49
N ARG A 324 6.54 3.99 -28.15
CA ARG A 324 7.85 4.58 -28.44
C ARG A 324 8.56 5.00 -27.17
N LEU A 325 7.87 5.69 -26.27
CA LEU A 325 8.40 6.13 -24.98
C LEU A 325 8.87 4.95 -24.13
N LEU A 326 8.06 3.90 -23.99
CA LEU A 326 8.37 2.73 -23.17
C LEU A 326 9.70 2.04 -23.56
N ARG A 327 10.08 2.10 -24.84
CA ARG A 327 11.35 1.54 -25.34
C ARG A 327 12.57 2.39 -25.01
N GLN A 328 12.38 3.67 -24.71
CA GLN A 328 13.46 4.65 -24.53
C GLN A 328 13.63 5.10 -23.07
N THR A 329 12.64 4.83 -22.20
CA THR A 329 12.64 5.27 -20.79
C THR A 329 13.77 4.66 -19.96
N ARG A 330 14.25 3.45 -20.30
CA ARG A 330 15.37 2.79 -19.63
C ARG A 330 16.64 3.66 -19.64
N GLU A 331 16.98 4.21 -20.80
CA GLU A 331 18.18 5.04 -20.98
C GLU A 331 18.11 6.30 -20.10
N LEU A 332 16.90 6.84 -19.92
CA LEU A 332 16.63 8.04 -19.12
C LEU A 332 16.45 7.78 -17.63
N GLY A 333 16.61 6.54 -17.17
CA GLY A 333 16.46 6.23 -15.76
C GLY A 333 15.02 6.19 -15.26
N ILE A 334 14.05 5.98 -16.14
CA ILE A 334 12.62 5.88 -15.81
C ILE A 334 12.18 4.42 -15.93
N ALA A 335 11.76 3.82 -14.81
CA ALA A 335 11.08 2.54 -14.81
C ALA A 335 9.58 2.71 -15.06
N THR A 336 8.99 1.94 -15.98
CA THR A 336 7.52 1.90 -16.14
C THR A 336 6.96 0.63 -15.51
N VAL A 337 5.99 0.79 -14.61
CA VAL A 337 5.19 -0.30 -14.03
C VAL A 337 3.77 -0.22 -14.59
N VAL A 338 3.46 -1.16 -15.47
CA VAL A 338 2.18 -1.31 -16.16
C VAL A 338 1.29 -2.23 -15.32
N MET A 339 0.12 -1.75 -14.94
CA MET A 339 -0.85 -2.53 -14.18
C MET A 339 -2.15 -2.68 -14.96
N ASP A 340 -2.64 -3.91 -15.13
CA ASP A 340 -3.88 -4.15 -15.85
C ASP A 340 -4.64 -5.40 -15.40
N GLN A 341 -5.93 -5.46 -15.71
CA GLN A 341 -6.76 -6.63 -15.45
C GLN A 341 -6.69 -7.68 -16.55
N THR A 342 -6.48 -7.24 -17.79
CA THR A 342 -6.70 -8.05 -18.99
C THR A 342 -5.44 -8.01 -19.87
N PRO A 343 -4.45 -8.89 -19.61
CA PRO A 343 -3.21 -8.93 -20.39
C PRO A 343 -3.43 -9.16 -21.89
N SER A 344 -4.57 -9.74 -22.31
CA SER A 344 -4.89 -9.91 -23.73
C SER A 344 -5.20 -8.60 -24.49
N LEU A 345 -5.60 -7.54 -23.78
CA LEU A 345 -5.80 -6.20 -24.37
C LEU A 345 -4.50 -5.41 -24.54
N MET A 346 -3.43 -5.84 -23.87
CA MET A 346 -2.15 -5.17 -23.90
C MET A 346 -1.42 -5.38 -25.22
N SER A 347 -0.75 -4.32 -25.68
CA SER A 347 0.08 -4.38 -26.88
C SER A 347 1.24 -5.38 -26.73
N LYS A 348 1.68 -5.95 -27.86
CA LYS A 348 2.83 -6.87 -27.87
C LYS A 348 4.13 -6.17 -27.44
N VAL A 349 4.24 -4.86 -27.70
CA VAL A 349 5.40 -4.06 -27.33
C VAL A 349 5.55 -4.02 -25.83
N VAL A 350 4.46 -3.83 -25.07
CA VAL A 350 4.56 -3.78 -23.60
C VAL A 350 5.10 -5.08 -23.04
N LEU A 351 4.51 -6.22 -23.41
CA LEU A 351 4.90 -7.52 -22.87
C LEU A 351 6.33 -7.91 -23.26
N ALA A 352 6.78 -7.50 -24.44
CA ALA A 352 8.15 -7.73 -24.92
C ALA A 352 9.19 -6.81 -24.25
N ASN A 353 8.80 -5.62 -23.79
CA ASN A 353 9.69 -4.63 -23.17
C ASN A 353 9.60 -4.60 -21.64
N CYS A 354 8.85 -5.52 -21.03
CA CYS A 354 8.84 -5.74 -19.58
C CYS A 354 9.82 -6.87 -19.22
N TYR A 355 10.86 -6.53 -18.47
CA TYR A 355 11.79 -7.49 -17.91
C TYR A 355 11.13 -8.40 -16.88
N THR A 356 10.26 -7.84 -16.05
CA THR A 356 9.51 -8.60 -15.05
C THR A 356 8.03 -8.61 -15.40
N ASN A 357 7.47 -9.80 -15.60
CA ASN A 357 6.04 -9.99 -15.74
C ASN A 357 5.50 -10.74 -14.52
N VAL A 358 4.52 -10.15 -13.85
CA VAL A 358 3.85 -10.70 -12.68
C VAL A 358 2.40 -10.97 -13.04
N PHE A 359 2.00 -12.24 -12.98
CA PHE A 359 0.64 -12.68 -13.22
C PHE A 359 0.02 -13.17 -11.91
N LEU A 360 -0.96 -12.43 -11.39
CA LEU A 360 -1.84 -12.89 -10.32
C LEU A 360 -3.00 -13.70 -10.92
N ASN A 361 -4.01 -14.00 -10.11
CA ASN A 361 -5.16 -14.78 -10.56
C ASN A 361 -5.83 -14.20 -11.83
N LEU A 362 -5.99 -15.03 -12.87
CA LEU A 362 -6.64 -14.70 -14.15
C LEU A 362 -7.82 -15.64 -14.43
N VAL A 363 -8.81 -15.16 -15.18
CA VAL A 363 -10.07 -15.91 -15.40
C VAL A 363 -10.32 -16.23 -16.87
N SER A 364 -10.18 -15.24 -17.76
CA SER A 364 -10.60 -15.39 -19.16
C SER A 364 -9.66 -16.32 -19.94
N ALA A 365 -10.21 -17.09 -20.88
CA ALA A 365 -9.42 -18.02 -21.68
C ALA A 365 -8.34 -17.32 -22.50
N SER A 366 -8.61 -16.11 -23.02
CA SER A 366 -7.66 -15.29 -23.77
C SER A 366 -6.52 -14.79 -22.89
N ASP A 367 -6.81 -14.32 -21.67
CA ASP A 367 -5.79 -13.84 -20.73
C ASP A 367 -4.90 -14.98 -20.25
N LEU A 368 -5.51 -16.12 -19.92
CA LEU A 368 -4.79 -17.32 -19.54
C LEU A 368 -3.83 -17.78 -20.67
N SER A 369 -4.30 -17.77 -21.94
CA SER A 369 -3.46 -18.12 -23.09
C SER A 369 -2.30 -17.15 -23.24
N LYS A 370 -2.58 -15.85 -23.08
CA LYS A 370 -1.58 -14.81 -23.20
C LYS A 370 -0.51 -14.92 -22.12
N ALA A 371 -0.92 -15.08 -20.86
CA ALA A 371 0.00 -15.27 -19.74
C ALA A 371 0.86 -16.53 -19.89
N ALA A 372 0.25 -17.66 -20.31
CA ALA A 372 0.97 -18.90 -20.60
C ALA A 372 2.01 -18.71 -21.71
N SER A 373 1.67 -18.00 -22.79
CA SER A 373 2.60 -17.71 -23.89
C SER A 373 3.79 -16.86 -23.45
N VAL A 374 3.58 -15.87 -22.58
CA VAL A 374 4.67 -15.03 -22.03
C VAL A 374 5.56 -15.83 -21.09
N CYS A 375 4.97 -16.74 -20.32
CA CYS A 375 5.70 -17.58 -19.37
C CYS A 375 6.33 -18.82 -20.01
N LEU A 376 6.09 -19.07 -21.31
CA LEU A 376 6.50 -20.28 -22.03
C LEU A 376 6.03 -21.57 -21.33
N LEU A 377 4.80 -21.55 -20.81
CA LEU A 377 4.19 -22.70 -20.14
C LEU A 377 3.55 -23.65 -21.15
N ASP A 378 3.52 -24.94 -20.79
CA ASP A 378 2.83 -25.94 -21.57
C ASP A 378 1.29 -25.74 -21.52
N PRO A 379 0.54 -26.24 -22.53
CA PRO A 379 -0.91 -26.08 -22.58
C PRO A 379 -1.67 -26.58 -21.34
N ASP A 380 -1.19 -27.66 -20.71
CA ASP A 380 -1.76 -28.26 -19.48
C ASP A 380 -1.47 -27.44 -18.22
N GLU A 381 -0.49 -26.54 -18.25
CA GLU A 381 -0.08 -25.70 -17.13
C GLU A 381 -0.76 -24.33 -17.14
N LYS A 382 -1.44 -23.97 -18.23
CA LYS A 382 -2.22 -22.73 -18.35
C LYS A 382 -3.24 -22.53 -17.22
N LYS A 383 -3.79 -23.64 -16.68
CA LYS A 383 -4.74 -23.60 -15.54
C LYS A 383 -4.11 -23.04 -14.26
N TYR A 384 -2.78 -23.01 -14.13
CA TYR A 384 -2.12 -22.52 -12.92
C TYR A 384 -2.48 -21.06 -12.61
N PHE A 385 -2.64 -20.20 -13.62
CA PHE A 385 -3.03 -18.81 -13.38
C PHE A 385 -4.44 -18.65 -12.80
N SER A 386 -5.39 -19.56 -13.08
CA SER A 386 -6.74 -19.50 -12.49
C SER A 386 -6.81 -20.13 -11.10
N MET A 387 -5.85 -21.02 -10.78
CA MET A 387 -5.72 -21.65 -9.46
C MET A 387 -5.06 -20.76 -8.40
N LEU A 388 -4.41 -19.65 -8.81
CA LEU A 388 -3.67 -18.77 -7.90
C LEU A 388 -4.57 -18.19 -6.79
N PRO A 389 -4.26 -18.41 -5.51
CA PRO A 389 -4.91 -17.71 -4.41
C PRO A 389 -4.62 -16.20 -4.43
N VAL A 390 -5.47 -15.42 -3.77
CA VAL A 390 -5.23 -13.97 -3.59
C VAL A 390 -3.91 -13.76 -2.85
N GLY A 391 -3.08 -12.84 -3.36
CA GLY A 391 -1.75 -12.55 -2.80
C GLY A 391 -0.65 -13.50 -3.29
N GLN A 392 -0.94 -14.42 -4.20
CA GLN A 392 0.08 -15.21 -4.91
C GLN A 392 0.13 -14.82 -6.38
N GLY A 393 1.31 -14.95 -6.99
CA GLY A 393 1.50 -14.69 -8.40
C GLY A 393 2.63 -15.49 -9.00
N ILE A 394 2.53 -15.72 -10.31
CA ILE A 394 3.57 -16.33 -11.13
C ILE A 394 4.43 -15.20 -11.69
N ILE A 395 5.73 -15.28 -11.47
CA ILE A 395 6.71 -14.31 -11.96
C ILE A 395 7.52 -14.92 -13.09
N LYS A 396 7.69 -14.16 -14.17
CA LYS A 396 8.59 -14.46 -15.28
C LYS A 396 9.59 -13.30 -15.43
N LEU A 397 10.88 -13.62 -15.28
CA LEU A 397 11.98 -12.71 -15.62
C LEU A 397 12.52 -13.02 -17.02
N GLN A 398 13.16 -12.05 -17.67
CA GLN A 398 13.75 -12.26 -19.00
C GLN A 398 15.17 -12.81 -18.98
N ASP A 399 15.94 -12.65 -17.88
CA ASP A 399 17.36 -13.03 -17.86
C ASP A 399 17.78 -13.82 -16.60
N ARG A 400 17.78 -13.19 -15.41
CA ARG A 400 18.33 -13.76 -14.16
C ARG A 400 17.82 -15.18 -13.88
N TRP A 401 16.52 -15.39 -14.11
CA TRP A 401 15.87 -16.69 -14.07
C TRP A 401 14.72 -16.75 -15.10
N MET A 402 14.98 -17.40 -16.23
CA MET A 402 14.07 -17.37 -17.39
C MET A 402 12.85 -18.28 -17.25
N GLN A 403 12.82 -19.22 -16.30
CA GLN A 403 11.65 -20.08 -16.08
C GLN A 403 10.66 -19.39 -15.13
N PRO A 404 9.33 -19.56 -15.32
CA PRO A 404 8.36 -18.98 -14.41
C PRO A 404 8.39 -19.68 -13.04
N PHE A 405 8.12 -18.93 -11.98
CA PHE A 405 8.10 -19.44 -10.61
C PHE A 405 7.00 -18.76 -9.78
N LEU A 406 6.57 -19.40 -8.70
CA LEU A 406 5.48 -18.96 -7.85
C LEU A 406 6.01 -18.13 -6.67
N VAL A 407 5.36 -17.00 -6.37
CA VAL A 407 5.70 -16.11 -5.26
C VAL A 407 4.45 -15.75 -4.47
N LYS A 408 4.59 -15.70 -3.15
CA LYS A 408 3.60 -15.15 -2.21
C LYS A 408 4.00 -13.74 -1.82
N PHE A 409 3.16 -12.77 -2.14
CA PHE A 409 3.37 -11.36 -1.82
C PHE A 409 2.92 -11.05 -0.39
N PRO A 410 3.61 -10.15 0.33
CA PRO A 410 3.20 -9.74 1.66
C PRO A 410 1.90 -8.92 1.61
N LEU A 411 1.05 -9.11 2.62
CA LEU A 411 -0.16 -8.31 2.79
C LEU A 411 0.21 -6.96 3.42
N MET A 412 -0.16 -5.87 2.75
CA MET A 412 0.00 -4.52 3.26
C MET A 412 -1.17 -4.18 4.19
N ASP A 413 -0.85 -3.78 5.43
CA ASP A 413 -1.85 -3.30 6.39
C ASP A 413 -2.31 -1.89 5.99
N ILE A 414 -3.33 -1.84 5.13
CA ILE A 414 -3.89 -0.60 4.57
C ILE A 414 -5.41 -0.63 4.74
N GLN A 415 -5.92 0.32 5.52
CA GLN A 415 -7.35 0.55 5.66
C GLN A 415 -7.88 1.31 4.44
N LYS A 416 -8.42 0.58 3.46
CA LYS A 416 -9.07 1.18 2.30
C LYS A 416 -10.25 2.05 2.75
N GLY A 417 -10.40 3.22 2.16
CA GLY A 417 -11.43 4.20 2.52
C GLY A 417 -11.04 5.15 3.67
N ALA A 418 -9.93 4.91 4.38
CA ALA A 418 -9.52 5.76 5.51
C ALA A 418 -9.07 7.17 5.10
N VAL A 419 -8.63 7.34 3.85
CA VAL A 419 -8.17 8.63 3.30
C VAL A 419 -9.25 9.18 2.38
N THR A 420 -10.07 10.09 2.92
CA THR A 420 -11.12 10.80 2.18
C THR A 420 -10.58 12.09 1.55
N ASP A 421 -11.40 12.77 0.75
CA ASP A 421 -11.01 14.05 0.16
C ASP A 421 -10.79 15.12 1.26
N GLU A 422 -11.54 15.08 2.37
CA GLU A 422 -11.32 15.97 3.52
C GLU A 422 -9.97 15.73 4.21
N VAL A 423 -9.56 14.45 4.31
CA VAL A 423 -8.24 14.09 4.86
C VAL A 423 -7.13 14.61 3.95
N LEU A 424 -7.29 14.51 2.63
CA LEU A 424 -6.33 15.05 1.67
C LEU A 424 -6.25 16.59 1.73
N LEU A 425 -7.37 17.31 1.89
CA LEU A 425 -7.36 18.76 2.07
C LEU A 425 -6.52 19.18 3.28
N ARG A 426 -6.69 18.50 4.41
CA ARG A 426 -5.89 18.77 5.62
C ARG A 426 -4.41 18.52 5.37
N TYR A 427 -4.09 17.40 4.72
CA TYR A 427 -2.73 17.06 4.33
C TYR A 427 -2.08 18.16 3.46
N PHE A 428 -2.80 18.76 2.52
CA PHE A 428 -2.28 19.88 1.71
C PHE A 428 -2.04 21.17 2.50
N ASN A 429 -2.92 21.50 3.45
CA ASN A 429 -2.80 22.70 4.28
C ASN A 429 -1.56 22.62 5.18
N GLU A 430 -1.31 21.45 5.77
CA GLU A 430 -0.11 21.24 6.60
C GLU A 430 1.18 21.37 5.80
N ILE A 431 1.20 20.85 4.58
CA ILE A 431 2.34 20.98 3.68
C ILE A 431 2.61 22.45 3.33
N SER A 432 1.55 23.21 3.05
CA SER A 432 1.67 24.61 2.61
C SER A 432 2.06 25.55 3.76
N SER A 433 1.73 25.21 5.01
CA SER A 433 2.12 26.00 6.18
C SER A 433 3.61 25.93 6.51
N LYS A 434 4.30 24.85 6.13
CA LYS A 434 5.74 24.64 6.42
C LYS A 434 6.69 25.35 5.45
N THR A 435 6.21 25.86 4.32
CA THR A 435 7.06 26.51 3.29
C THR A 435 7.26 28.01 3.47
N THR A 436 6.77 28.62 4.55
CA THR A 436 6.83 30.09 4.76
C THR A 436 7.72 30.55 5.91
N HIS A 437 8.85 29.90 6.23
CA HIS A 437 9.81 30.49 7.19
C HIS A 437 11.23 30.60 6.60
N SER A 438 11.66 31.85 6.39
CA SER A 438 13.06 32.23 6.13
C SER A 438 13.97 31.92 7.33
N PRO A 439 15.28 31.73 7.11
CA PRO A 439 16.16 31.08 8.08
C PRO A 439 16.69 32.06 9.12
N ARG A 440 16.53 31.73 10.41
CA ARG A 440 17.44 32.20 11.46
C ARG A 440 18.02 31.02 12.23
N LYS A 441 19.35 31.01 12.28
CA LYS A 441 20.23 30.07 12.98
C LYS A 441 19.94 30.06 14.49
N MET A 442 19.84 28.86 15.08
CA MET A 442 20.72 28.40 16.16
C MET A 442 20.55 26.90 16.41
N SER A 443 21.67 26.28 16.73
CA SER A 443 22.01 24.86 16.71
C SER A 443 21.84 24.16 18.07
N VAL A 444 21.26 22.95 18.11
CA VAL A 444 21.71 21.74 18.85
C VAL A 444 21.03 20.48 18.22
N PRO A 445 21.72 19.39 17.82
CA PRO A 445 21.14 18.04 17.68
C PRO A 445 21.40 17.20 18.95
N PRO A 446 20.74 16.06 19.27
CA PRO A 446 19.94 15.15 18.41
C PRO A 446 18.64 14.57 19.05
N ALA A 447 17.77 13.96 18.24
CA ALA A 447 17.13 12.64 18.47
C ALA A 447 16.01 12.41 17.44
N PHE A 448 16.06 11.26 16.76
CA PHE A 448 14.96 10.75 15.96
C PHE A 448 13.74 10.51 16.84
N ASP A 449 12.63 11.21 16.59
CA ASP A 449 11.27 10.68 16.66
C ASP A 449 10.24 11.72 16.17
N GLY A 450 9.37 11.30 15.25
CA GLY A 450 8.07 11.93 14.96
C GLY A 450 8.04 13.15 14.03
N PHE A 451 7.56 12.97 12.80
CA PHE A 451 6.92 14.06 12.05
C PHE A 451 5.63 14.50 12.77
N PRO A 452 5.24 15.79 12.67
CA PRO A 452 4.15 16.39 13.46
C PRO A 452 2.80 15.77 13.11
N ARG A 453 2.03 15.43 14.14
CA ARG A 453 0.66 14.89 14.06
C ARG A 453 -0.35 16.02 13.84
N ILE A 454 -1.32 15.77 12.97
CA ILE A 454 -2.42 16.67 12.60
C ILE A 454 -3.27 17.05 13.84
N PRO A 455 -3.49 18.32 14.18
CA PRO A 455 -4.42 18.71 15.25
C PRO A 455 -5.88 18.49 14.81
N PHE A 456 -6.77 18.20 15.75
CA PHE A 456 -8.19 17.98 15.43
C PHE A 456 -8.89 19.27 14.98
N ASP A 457 -9.02 19.47 13.66
CA ASP A 457 -9.86 20.54 13.11
C ASP A 457 -11.33 20.07 12.95
N VAL A 458 -11.97 19.78 14.07
CA VAL A 458 -13.44 19.60 14.15
C VAL A 458 -13.95 20.49 15.28
N ILE A 459 -14.89 21.39 14.98
CA ILE A 459 -15.59 22.17 15.99
C ILE A 459 -16.39 21.19 16.86
N LEU A 460 -15.93 20.94 18.09
CA LEU A 460 -16.63 20.10 19.05
C LEU A 460 -17.88 20.82 19.55
N GLU A 461 -19.05 20.27 19.25
CA GLU A 461 -20.30 20.75 19.83
C GLU A 461 -20.29 20.60 21.36
N LYS A 462 -21.03 21.45 22.07
CA LYS A 462 -21.10 21.48 23.55
C LYS A 462 -21.33 20.09 24.20
N PRO A 463 -22.20 19.20 23.70
CA PRO A 463 -22.37 17.85 24.27
C PRO A 463 -21.13 16.96 24.14
N ALA A 464 -20.34 17.15 23.08
CA ALA A 464 -19.10 16.41 22.84
C ALA A 464 -18.01 16.85 23.83
N LEU A 465 -17.87 18.16 24.06
CA LEU A 465 -16.97 18.70 25.09
C LEU A 465 -17.33 18.22 26.50
N GLN A 466 -18.62 18.22 26.84
CA GLN A 466 -19.10 17.70 28.13
C GLN A 466 -18.79 16.21 28.31
N MET A 467 -18.91 15.41 27.24
CA MET A 467 -18.55 14.00 27.26
C MET A 467 -17.04 13.79 27.45
N LEU A 468 -16.19 14.57 26.78
CA LEU A 468 -14.73 14.50 26.95
C LEU A 468 -14.31 14.88 28.37
N TYR A 469 -14.87 15.97 28.92
CA TYR A 469 -14.63 16.39 30.29
C TYR A 469 -15.05 15.31 31.32
N ASP A 470 -16.19 14.66 31.10
CA ASP A 470 -16.63 13.58 31.99
C ASP A 470 -15.69 12.35 31.90
N ILE A 471 -15.16 12.04 30.71
CA ILE A 471 -14.19 10.93 30.55
C ILE A 471 -12.90 11.20 31.32
N LEU A 472 -12.42 12.44 31.34
CA LEU A 472 -11.24 12.84 32.10
C LEU A 472 -11.46 12.80 33.62
N THR A 473 -12.60 13.30 34.07
CA THR A 473 -12.91 13.40 35.50
C THR A 473 -13.37 12.08 36.11
N HIS A 474 -14.01 11.21 35.31
CA HIS A 474 -14.55 9.93 35.75
C HIS A 474 -14.14 8.78 34.79
N PRO A 475 -12.85 8.45 34.71
CA PRO A 475 -12.32 7.47 33.74
C PRO A 475 -12.78 6.04 34.02
N GLN A 476 -13.17 5.74 35.28
CA GLN A 476 -13.56 4.39 35.70
C GLN A 476 -15.05 4.08 35.44
N ASP A 477 -15.82 5.05 34.93
CA ASP A 477 -17.25 4.93 34.76
C ASP A 477 -17.69 4.46 33.38
N GLY A 478 -18.78 3.70 33.40
CA GLY A 478 -19.35 3.07 32.24
C GLY A 478 -20.30 4.01 31.53
N VAL A 479 -20.49 3.78 30.24
CA VAL A 479 -21.28 4.65 29.36
C VAL A 479 -22.66 5.02 29.93
N ARG A 480 -23.42 4.09 30.53
CA ARG A 480 -24.75 4.38 31.11
C ARG A 480 -24.72 5.32 32.32
N HIS A 481 -23.73 5.14 33.22
CA HIS A 481 -23.57 6.04 34.37
C HIS A 481 -23.17 7.44 33.90
N ARG A 482 -22.30 7.52 32.89
CA ARG A 482 -21.88 8.75 32.23
C ARG A 482 -23.05 9.47 31.55
N TYR A 483 -23.90 8.76 30.81
CA TYR A 483 -25.08 9.38 30.19
C TYR A 483 -26.05 9.96 31.21
N ARG A 484 -26.33 9.21 32.29
CA ARG A 484 -27.18 9.67 33.40
C ARG A 484 -26.60 10.93 34.06
N ARG A 485 -25.28 10.96 34.30
CA ARG A 485 -24.60 12.11 34.91
C ARG A 485 -24.64 13.35 34.01
N LEU A 486 -24.49 13.17 32.70
CA LEU A 486 -24.54 14.25 31.72
C LEU A 486 -25.97 14.70 31.39
N GLY A 487 -27.01 14.06 31.95
CA GLY A 487 -28.41 14.37 31.66
C GLY A 487 -28.81 14.10 30.20
N ILE A 488 -28.09 13.22 29.49
CA ILE A 488 -28.35 12.87 28.09
C ILE A 488 -29.04 11.51 27.99
N SER A 489 -29.96 11.36 27.04
CA SER A 489 -30.62 10.08 26.78
C SER A 489 -29.64 9.03 26.27
N ASP A 490 -29.91 7.74 26.52
CA ASP A 490 -29.06 6.63 26.06
C ASP A 490 -28.79 6.69 24.54
N LYS A 491 -29.80 7.07 23.75
CA LYS A 491 -29.69 7.21 22.29
C LYS A 491 -28.74 8.36 21.91
N LYS A 492 -28.90 9.54 22.51
CA LYS A 492 -28.05 10.71 22.21
C LYS A 492 -26.63 10.51 22.71
N GLY A 493 -26.47 9.94 23.91
CA GLY A 493 -25.16 9.58 24.47
C GLY A 493 -24.44 8.55 23.61
N HIS A 494 -25.14 7.53 23.09
CA HIS A 494 -24.55 6.58 22.16
C HIS A 494 -24.08 7.26 20.87
N GLN A 495 -24.91 8.13 20.26
CA GLN A 495 -24.52 8.88 19.07
C GLN A 495 -23.28 9.75 19.32
N THR A 496 -23.24 10.53 20.39
CA THR A 496 -22.08 11.38 20.73
C THR A 496 -20.82 10.55 20.96
N LYS A 497 -20.94 9.39 21.64
CA LYS A 497 -19.83 8.46 21.84
C LYS A 497 -19.31 7.90 20.50
N GLU A 498 -20.19 7.45 19.61
CA GLU A 498 -19.79 6.95 18.28
C GLU A 498 -19.14 8.06 17.44
N THR A 499 -19.65 9.29 17.49
CA THR A 499 -19.03 10.45 16.83
C THR A 499 -17.61 10.69 17.37
N LEU A 500 -17.42 10.72 18.69
CA LEU A 500 -16.10 10.93 19.30
C LEU A 500 -15.13 9.76 19.04
N LEU A 501 -15.61 8.52 19.00
CA LEU A 501 -14.82 7.34 18.62
C LEU A 501 -14.36 7.44 17.16
N ASN A 502 -15.30 7.71 16.24
CA ASN A 502 -15.01 7.82 14.80
C ASN A 502 -14.09 9.00 14.46
N GLN A 503 -14.17 10.08 15.25
CA GLN A 503 -13.31 11.25 15.11
C GLN A 503 -11.94 11.08 15.81
N GLY A 504 -11.70 9.97 16.51
CA GLY A 504 -10.42 9.68 17.17
C GLY A 504 -10.18 10.47 18.47
N TRP A 505 -11.20 11.13 19.01
CA TRP A 505 -11.09 11.85 20.28
C TRP A 505 -11.00 10.90 21.49
N ILE A 506 -11.65 9.74 21.39
CA ILE A 506 -11.70 8.74 22.46
C ILE A 506 -11.46 7.33 21.92
N GLU A 507 -11.02 6.43 22.78
CA GLU A 507 -10.97 4.98 22.56
C GLU A 507 -11.85 4.28 23.61
N SER A 508 -12.26 3.03 23.31
CA SER A 508 -13.13 2.26 24.20
C SER A 508 -12.71 0.80 24.34
N GLN A 509 -12.94 0.23 25.52
CA GLN A 509 -12.73 -1.19 25.78
C GLN A 509 -13.81 -1.73 26.71
N THR A 510 -14.20 -2.99 26.51
CA THR A 510 -15.14 -3.69 27.39
C THR A 510 -14.39 -4.40 28.51
N VAL A 511 -14.81 -4.19 29.75
CA VAL A 511 -14.36 -4.88 30.95
C VAL A 511 -15.43 -5.88 31.38
N GLU A 512 -15.04 -7.14 31.54
CA GLU A 512 -15.91 -8.20 32.08
C GLU A 512 -15.89 -8.19 33.61
N LEU A 513 -17.06 -8.11 34.25
CA LEU A 513 -17.25 -8.07 35.71
C LEU A 513 -17.98 -9.33 36.19
N GLY A 514 -17.67 -10.48 35.58
CA GLY A 514 -18.34 -11.75 35.85
C GLY A 514 -19.63 -11.91 35.04
N ARG A 515 -20.80 -11.71 35.67
CA ARG A 515 -22.12 -11.81 35.00
C ARG A 515 -22.55 -10.54 34.26
N THR A 516 -21.78 -9.46 34.40
CA THR A 516 -22.07 -8.17 33.76
C THR A 516 -20.83 -7.62 33.07
N ARG A 517 -21.03 -6.71 32.11
CA ARG A 517 -19.94 -6.08 31.35
C ARG A 517 -20.07 -4.56 31.37
N LYS A 518 -18.94 -3.86 31.31
CA LYS A 518 -18.87 -2.40 31.36
C LYS A 518 -17.99 -1.88 30.23
N ILE A 519 -18.44 -0.86 29.49
CA ILE A 519 -17.63 -0.19 28.47
C ILE A 519 -16.96 1.02 29.10
N ILE A 520 -15.63 1.03 29.09
CA ILE A 520 -14.78 2.12 29.59
C ILE A 520 -14.27 2.94 28.40
N LEU A 521 -14.12 4.25 28.60
CA LEU A 521 -13.66 5.21 27.59
C LEU A 521 -12.39 5.91 28.09
N ARG A 522 -11.48 6.25 27.19
CA ARG A 522 -10.28 7.05 27.48
C ARG A 522 -10.05 8.05 26.34
N LEU A 523 -9.54 9.24 26.65
CA LEU A 523 -9.10 10.17 25.61
C LEU A 523 -7.85 9.61 24.94
N THR A 524 -7.77 9.75 23.61
CA THR A 524 -6.55 9.38 22.89
C THR A 524 -5.41 10.34 23.26
N LYS A 525 -4.15 9.90 23.08
CA LYS A 525 -2.97 10.75 23.32
C LYS A 525 -3.07 12.07 22.55
N GLN A 526 -3.50 11.98 21.29
CA GLN A 526 -3.71 13.13 20.42
C GLN A 526 -4.78 14.07 21.00
N ALA A 527 -5.90 13.54 21.50
CA ALA A 527 -6.98 14.35 22.07
C ALA A 527 -6.52 15.13 23.29
N LYS A 528 -5.68 14.52 24.15
CA LYS A 528 -5.06 15.21 25.28
C LYS A 528 -4.13 16.34 24.83
N GLU A 529 -3.24 16.07 23.87
CA GLU A 529 -2.34 17.07 23.28
C GLU A 529 -3.13 18.26 22.70
N THR A 530 -4.26 17.99 22.04
CA THR A 530 -5.08 19.04 21.39
C THR A 530 -5.90 19.85 22.38
N LEU A 531 -6.32 19.25 23.49
CA LEU A 531 -7.01 19.96 24.57
C LEU A 531 -6.03 20.68 25.51
N GLY A 532 -4.72 20.68 25.21
CA GLY A 532 -3.68 21.27 26.07
C GLY A 532 -3.56 20.56 27.42
N LEU A 533 -3.92 19.28 27.49
CA LEU A 533 -3.86 18.48 28.71
C LEU A 533 -2.47 17.85 28.84
N ASP A 534 -1.99 17.81 30.08
CA ASP A 534 -0.68 17.28 30.40
C ASP A 534 -0.55 15.79 30.02
N THR A 535 0.52 15.43 29.30
CA THR A 535 0.79 14.07 28.80
C THR A 535 1.99 13.41 29.49
N GLU A 536 2.54 14.05 30.53
CA GLU A 536 3.76 13.63 31.20
C GLU A 536 3.66 12.27 31.92
N THR A 537 2.45 11.77 32.19
CA THR A 537 2.28 10.39 32.70
C THR A 537 2.16 9.40 31.54
N PRO A 538 3.16 8.54 31.29
CA PRO A 538 3.03 7.46 30.33
C PRO A 538 1.95 6.47 30.79
N GLU A 539 0.87 6.36 30.01
CA GLU A 539 -0.19 5.37 30.22
C GLU A 539 0.31 4.00 29.72
N TYR A 540 1.09 3.31 30.54
CA TYR A 540 1.53 1.95 30.27
C TYR A 540 0.38 0.98 30.53
N GLY A 541 -0.42 0.69 29.49
CA GLY A 541 -1.41 -0.38 29.57
C GLY A 541 -2.66 -0.19 28.72
N SER A 542 -3.36 -1.30 28.49
CA SER A 542 -4.73 -1.30 27.95
C SER A 542 -5.73 -0.68 28.94
N LEU A 543 -6.89 -0.19 28.49
CA LEU A 543 -7.91 0.39 29.39
C LEU A 543 -8.39 -0.64 30.43
N VAL A 544 -8.43 -1.92 30.07
CA VAL A 544 -8.75 -3.02 30.99
C VAL A 544 -7.67 -3.18 32.07
N HIS A 545 -6.39 -3.05 31.71
CA HIS A 545 -5.28 -3.10 32.67
C HIS A 545 -5.35 -1.94 33.67
N GLU A 546 -5.52 -0.71 33.19
CA GLU A 546 -5.69 0.48 34.02
C GLU A 546 -6.92 0.41 34.93
N TYR A 547 -8.03 -0.13 34.42
CA TYR A 547 -9.24 -0.36 35.20
C TYR A 547 -8.96 -1.28 36.41
N TRP A 548 -8.40 -2.47 36.15
CA TRP A 548 -8.15 -3.45 37.20
C TRP A 548 -7.07 -2.99 38.19
N LYS A 549 -6.05 -2.28 37.72
CA LYS A 549 -5.02 -1.67 38.56
C LYS A 549 -5.65 -0.74 39.61
N ARG A 550 -6.49 0.21 39.18
CA ARG A 550 -7.17 1.12 40.11
C ARG A 550 -8.20 0.41 40.98
N PHE A 551 -8.93 -0.57 40.45
CA PHE A 551 -9.91 -1.35 41.20
C PHE A 551 -9.27 -2.08 42.39
N TYR A 552 -8.17 -2.80 42.17
CA TYR A 552 -7.46 -3.51 43.23
C TYR A 552 -6.79 -2.56 44.23
N GLY A 553 -6.25 -1.43 43.76
CA GLY A 553 -5.77 -0.36 44.63
C GLY A 553 -6.86 0.14 45.59
N GLN A 554 -8.02 0.53 45.08
CA GLN A 554 -9.14 0.99 45.91
C GLN A 554 -9.68 -0.11 46.85
N LYS A 555 -9.71 -1.36 46.40
CA LYS A 555 -10.13 -2.51 47.21
C LYS A 555 -9.22 -2.70 48.42
N LEU A 556 -7.90 -2.61 48.23
CA LEU A 556 -6.89 -2.76 49.29
C LEU A 556 -6.81 -1.52 50.19
N GLU A 557 -6.98 -0.32 49.62
CA GLU A 557 -7.06 0.93 50.40
C GLU A 557 -8.22 0.89 51.41
N ARG A 558 -9.40 0.41 51.01
CA ARG A 558 -10.55 0.17 51.91
C ARG A 558 -10.27 -0.87 53.00
N GLN A 559 -9.30 -1.75 52.79
CA GLN A 559 -8.82 -2.73 53.78
C GLN A 559 -7.72 -2.16 54.69
N GLY A 560 -7.39 -0.88 54.55
CA GLY A 560 -6.42 -0.15 55.37
C GLY A 560 -4.97 -0.30 54.92
N TYR A 561 -4.73 -0.63 53.64
CA TYR A 561 -3.39 -0.60 53.06
C TYR A 561 -3.07 0.80 52.49
N LYS A 562 -1.80 1.21 52.60
CA LYS A 562 -1.27 2.34 51.83
C LYS A 562 -0.88 1.85 50.44
N ILE A 563 -1.38 2.51 49.39
CA ILE A 563 -1.21 2.08 48.01
C ILE A 563 -0.25 3.00 47.27
N ASP A 564 0.75 2.40 46.62
CA ASP A 564 1.64 3.07 45.67
C ASP A 564 1.46 2.38 44.30
N PHE A 565 1.27 3.15 43.22
CA PHE A 565 1.15 2.62 41.85
C PHE A 565 2.49 2.72 41.11
N GLU A 566 2.72 1.82 40.14
CA GLU A 566 3.87 1.89 39.22
C GLU A 566 5.22 2.01 39.93
N VAL A 567 5.41 1.22 40.99
CA VAL A 567 6.60 1.32 41.85
C VAL A 567 7.82 0.77 41.11
N PRO A 568 8.91 1.54 40.95
CA PRO A 568 10.09 1.10 40.21
C PRO A 568 10.77 -0.10 40.87
N ARG A 569 11.25 -1.03 40.04
CA ARG A 569 12.10 -2.17 40.44
C ARG A 569 13.35 -2.25 39.54
N ILE A 570 14.28 -3.16 39.86
CA ILE A 570 15.56 -3.35 39.15
C ILE A 570 15.40 -3.39 37.62
N SER A 571 14.31 -3.98 37.14
CA SER A 571 13.95 -3.96 35.72
C SER A 571 12.43 -3.89 35.58
N GLY A 572 11.89 -2.72 35.25
CA GLY A 572 10.45 -2.50 35.11
C GLY A 572 9.82 -1.88 36.36
N ARG A 573 8.50 -2.02 36.49
CA ARG A 573 7.69 -1.47 37.59
C ARG A 573 6.69 -2.52 38.07
N VAL A 574 6.24 -2.40 39.31
CA VAL A 574 5.13 -3.17 39.89
C VAL A 574 3.85 -2.37 39.74
N ASP A 575 2.79 -2.97 39.20
CA ASP A 575 1.55 -2.25 38.89
C ASP A 575 0.91 -1.60 40.14
N VAL A 576 0.77 -2.37 41.22
CA VAL A 576 0.30 -1.86 42.53
C VAL A 576 1.12 -2.46 43.66
N VAL A 577 1.58 -1.63 44.58
CA VAL A 577 2.20 -2.03 45.84
C VAL A 577 1.29 -1.61 46.99
N ALA A 578 0.92 -2.56 47.85
CA ALA A 578 0.13 -2.30 49.03
C ALA A 578 0.95 -2.58 50.29
N LYS A 579 1.03 -1.58 51.19
CA LYS A 579 1.81 -1.64 52.43
C LYS A 579 0.91 -1.48 53.65
N LYS A 580 1.03 -2.39 54.62
CA LYS A 580 0.33 -2.28 55.91
C LYS A 580 1.20 -2.85 57.02
N LYS A 581 1.68 -1.98 57.92
CA LYS A 581 2.63 -2.34 58.99
C LYS A 581 3.85 -3.07 58.41
N ASP A 582 4.03 -4.35 58.73
CA ASP A 582 5.15 -5.20 58.30
C ASP A 582 4.83 -6.04 57.04
N GLU A 583 3.66 -5.85 56.41
CA GLU A 583 3.25 -6.60 55.22
C GLU A 583 3.31 -5.72 53.96
N LYS A 584 4.01 -6.25 52.94
CA LYS A 584 4.23 -5.62 51.63
C LYS A 584 3.76 -6.55 50.51
N LEU A 585 2.66 -6.18 49.87
CA LEU A 585 2.08 -6.91 48.75
C LEU A 585 2.48 -6.29 47.42
N ALA A 586 2.74 -7.14 46.42
CA ALA A 586 2.82 -6.74 45.01
C ALA A 586 1.61 -7.30 44.26
N ILE A 587 0.96 -6.47 43.45
CA ILE A 587 -0.16 -6.87 42.60
C ILE A 587 0.24 -6.56 41.16
N GLU A 588 0.21 -7.58 40.31
CA GLU A 588 0.52 -7.48 38.87
C GLU A 588 -0.75 -7.79 38.08
N ILE A 589 -1.18 -6.87 37.23
CA ILE A 589 -2.36 -7.04 36.38
C ILE A 589 -1.92 -7.62 35.05
N GLU A 590 -2.38 -8.83 34.74
CA GLU A 590 -1.85 -9.60 33.62
C GLU A 590 -2.91 -9.95 32.56
N THR A 591 -2.61 -9.55 31.33
CA THR A 591 -3.43 -9.84 30.13
C THR A 591 -3.00 -11.11 29.40
N GLY A 592 -1.97 -11.80 29.91
CA GLY A 592 -1.39 -13.00 29.29
C GLY A 592 -0.50 -12.73 28.05
N LYS A 593 -0.23 -11.47 27.73
CA LYS A 593 0.66 -11.04 26.62
C LYS A 593 2.06 -10.62 27.08
N SER A 594 2.22 -10.32 28.36
CA SER A 594 3.46 -9.90 29.02
C SER A 594 4.34 -11.08 29.45
N ASN A 595 5.59 -10.78 29.80
CA ASN A 595 6.49 -11.76 30.43
C ASN A 595 6.27 -11.81 31.96
N PHE A 596 5.08 -12.27 32.36
CA PHE A 596 4.66 -12.33 33.77
C PHE A 596 5.54 -13.25 34.63
N ILE A 597 6.21 -14.26 34.04
CA ILE A 597 7.17 -15.12 34.74
C ILE A 597 8.33 -14.28 35.28
N ARG A 598 8.91 -13.43 34.43
CA ARG A 598 10.01 -12.54 34.81
C ARG A 598 9.56 -11.53 35.86
N ASN A 599 8.36 -10.97 35.72
CA ASN A 599 7.80 -10.02 36.68
C ASN A 599 7.68 -10.64 38.08
N VAL A 600 7.05 -11.82 38.18
CA VAL A 600 6.91 -12.56 39.44
C VAL A 600 8.27 -12.92 40.05
N GLN A 601 9.25 -13.37 39.25
CA GLN A 601 10.60 -13.66 39.74
C GLN A 601 11.29 -12.43 40.34
N GLN A 602 11.10 -11.27 39.71
CA GLN A 602 11.68 -10.02 40.20
C GLN A 602 11.00 -9.52 41.47
N ASP A 603 9.68 -9.71 41.60
CA ASP A 603 8.97 -9.36 42.82
C ASP A 603 9.35 -10.28 43.98
N LEU A 604 9.57 -11.57 43.71
CA LEU A 604 10.14 -12.49 44.71
C LEU A 604 11.55 -12.04 45.14
N ALA A 605 12.39 -11.60 44.19
CA ALA A 605 13.72 -11.08 44.49
C ALA A 605 13.68 -9.74 45.26
N ALA A 606 12.64 -8.93 45.04
CA ALA A 606 12.41 -7.67 45.75
C ALA A 606 11.82 -7.84 47.17
N ARG A 607 11.69 -9.08 47.65
CA ARG A 607 11.23 -9.46 48.99
C ARG A 607 9.83 -8.94 49.34
N TYR A 608 8.89 -8.97 48.39
CA TYR A 608 7.48 -8.82 48.71
C TYR A 608 6.99 -10.06 49.50
N ASP A 609 6.16 -9.85 50.52
CA ASP A 609 5.66 -10.92 51.39
C ASP A 609 4.70 -11.83 50.63
N LYS A 610 3.89 -11.23 49.75
CA LYS A 610 2.96 -11.93 48.87
C LYS A 610 2.76 -11.19 47.55
N ILE A 611 2.67 -11.96 46.47
CA ILE A 611 2.47 -11.48 45.10
C ILE A 611 1.12 -11.99 44.62
N ILE A 612 0.27 -11.09 44.16
CA ILE A 612 -1.05 -11.39 43.62
C ILE A 612 -1.03 -11.10 42.12
N VAL A 613 -1.09 -12.15 41.31
CA VAL A 613 -1.22 -12.02 39.86
C VAL A 613 -2.70 -12.01 39.52
N VAL A 614 -3.17 -10.91 38.93
CA VAL A 614 -4.58 -10.71 38.60
C VAL A 614 -4.76 -10.90 37.10
N ALA A 615 -5.35 -12.03 36.70
CA ALA A 615 -5.65 -12.30 35.30
C ALA A 615 -6.91 -11.56 34.84
N THR A 616 -6.82 -10.81 33.74
CA THR A 616 -7.92 -9.94 33.28
C THR A 616 -9.15 -10.68 32.74
N ASP A 617 -8.97 -11.93 32.30
CA ASP A 617 -10.04 -12.80 31.80
C ASP A 617 -9.69 -14.30 31.99
N LYS A 618 -10.64 -15.19 31.71
CA LYS A 618 -10.47 -16.63 31.92
C LYS A 618 -9.38 -17.25 31.04
N SER A 619 -9.24 -16.78 29.80
CA SER A 619 -8.19 -17.28 28.90
C SER A 619 -6.80 -16.88 29.38
N ALA A 620 -6.65 -15.63 29.85
CA ALA A 620 -5.44 -15.17 30.51
C ALA A 620 -5.14 -15.99 31.76
N PHE A 621 -6.15 -16.26 32.60
CA PHE A 621 -6.01 -17.07 33.81
C PHE A 621 -5.44 -18.46 33.49
N ASP A 622 -6.10 -19.22 32.61
CA ASP A 622 -5.69 -20.58 32.25
C ASP A 622 -4.25 -20.62 31.69
N LYS A 623 -3.88 -19.60 30.89
CA LYS A 623 -2.54 -19.46 30.31
C LYS A 623 -1.48 -19.12 31.34
N ILE A 624 -1.80 -18.21 32.27
CA ILE A 624 -0.88 -17.77 33.33
C ILE A 624 -0.67 -18.91 34.32
N GLU A 625 -1.75 -19.57 34.74
CA GLU A 625 -1.73 -20.72 35.65
C GLU A 625 -0.79 -21.81 35.13
N LYS A 626 -1.00 -22.27 33.89
CA LYS A 626 -0.17 -23.30 33.26
C LYS A 626 1.31 -22.94 33.28
N LYS A 627 1.65 -21.70 32.90
CA LYS A 627 3.05 -21.24 32.82
C LYS A 627 3.70 -21.01 34.18
N LEU A 628 2.94 -20.56 35.19
CA LEU A 628 3.46 -20.43 36.55
C LEU A 628 3.72 -21.80 37.18
N ILE A 629 2.89 -22.80 36.88
CA ILE A 629 3.11 -24.20 37.27
C ILE A 629 4.38 -24.76 36.60
N GLU A 630 4.50 -24.61 35.27
CA GLU A 630 5.68 -25.05 34.52
C GLU A 630 6.99 -24.42 35.03
N ALA A 631 6.93 -23.17 35.50
CA ALA A 631 8.08 -22.46 36.07
C ALA A 631 8.30 -22.72 37.58
N GLY A 632 7.43 -23.48 38.25
CA GLY A 632 7.51 -23.73 39.70
C GLY A 632 7.29 -22.47 40.56
N LEU A 633 6.61 -21.44 40.04
CA LEU A 633 6.45 -20.14 40.68
C LEU A 633 5.13 -19.97 41.44
N LEU A 634 4.23 -20.95 41.37
CA LEU A 634 2.96 -20.94 42.10
C LEU A 634 3.20 -21.43 43.54
N ILE A 635 3.87 -20.59 44.34
CA ILE A 635 4.33 -20.90 45.69
C ILE A 635 3.20 -20.65 46.70
N PRO A 636 2.71 -21.68 47.42
CA PRO A 636 1.63 -21.52 48.39
C PRO A 636 1.93 -20.40 49.40
N ARG A 637 0.94 -19.55 49.66
CA ARG A 637 1.01 -18.36 50.55
C ARG A 637 1.93 -17.22 50.07
N ARG A 638 2.72 -17.40 49.02
CA ARG A 638 3.64 -16.38 48.47
C ARG A 638 3.23 -15.83 47.11
N VAL A 639 2.73 -16.67 46.21
CA VAL A 639 2.27 -16.26 44.87
C VAL A 639 0.86 -16.79 44.67
N GLU A 640 -0.10 -15.90 44.51
CA GLU A 640 -1.51 -16.22 44.30
C GLU A 640 -1.97 -15.71 42.92
N LEU A 641 -2.59 -16.59 42.14
CA LEU A 641 -3.22 -16.22 40.87
C LEU A 641 -4.73 -16.09 41.10
N VAL A 642 -5.29 -14.92 40.79
CA VAL A 642 -6.73 -14.65 40.91
C VAL A 642 -7.29 -14.17 39.57
N LEU A 643 -8.54 -14.53 39.30
CA LEU A 643 -9.29 -13.98 38.18
C LEU A 643 -9.87 -12.62 38.59
N ALA A 644 -9.68 -11.59 37.76
CA ALA A 644 -9.94 -10.21 38.14
C ALA A 644 -11.36 -9.94 38.66
N ALA A 645 -12.36 -10.61 38.09
CA ALA A 645 -13.78 -10.44 38.40
C ALA A 645 -14.35 -11.46 39.40
N LYS A 646 -13.51 -12.19 40.13
CA LYS A 646 -13.92 -13.27 41.04
C LYS A 646 -13.89 -12.86 42.52
#